data_AF-A0AA40B5T1-F1
#
_entry.id   AF-A0AA40B5T1-F1
#
_cell.length_a   1.000
_cell.length_b   1.000
_cell.length_c   1.000
_cell.angle_alpha   90.00
_cell.angle_beta   90.00
_cell.angle_gamma   90.00
#
_symmetry.space_group_name_H-M   'P 1'
#
loop_
_entity.id
_entity.type
_entity.pdbx_description
1 polymer ?
#
loop_
_entity_poly.entity_id
_entity_poly.type
_entity_poly.pdbx_seq_one_letter_code
_entity_poly.pdbx_strand_id
1 'polypeptide(L)'
;RFFPDTLRLDPVEKPQPPVPRLSYGLDRVLFNPGVYQLQDPRSRVFNFDPYLARIMPAQEFDFDALKQFVSSSKDKTLHAMASELGKRYSGSTSSMTAALSHFHFLLSSWRPISTKAMSQDFEVDSEKFTKITRAPAASFLHYKDGVYAIDADKEFDMANLLSLLGKSMEKLLTLPKEEFEKYRKTKSDQLTHAQRNDPEAYHYTTMGDFMMRSQLDAYDPRVPGTGMFDLKTRAVVSIRMDIQGIKKGANYEIRGRLGQWESFEREYYDMIRSAFLKYSLQVRMGRMDGIFVAFHNTERIFGFQYISLPEMDQALHGTTNTDLGDQEFKASLHLYNEALNLVTKEFPEQSLRIHVETREGDPPSMRIFARPVTNDEIESIQGAQRRYAEEFEREIMNAGLGSREDAGPEAVEGDTVVAETEDTASQDVWKDVMLEVEHTLEDQEQGVTAVREAIEYALEHSGLLHSCTSDEAGHHLDELLEALLTSGGEVVTEGSEGQPQTSEVRSSLKELLLKLAAQGKAVSSIRQTEQQIEDDVTDDSIKLRNFETILSELAETARDSGNLAEPSYEQDDGTLEMSPTEIPQYNGPLCCFALTVKNKDQRIPIERPTGHADEKWSIEYAFDKLSDGRARMLYKHTLARRAKEFQAKPTELAKKSWYAMWSGLLSEYNDKGRKYRDLETARGQKHPVHVYGIDTPLDWESVMEGPAEEPYRLWNG
;
A
#
# COMPACT_ATOMS: atom_id res chain seq x y z
N ARG A 1 30.44 12.91 -1.22
CA ARG A 1 30.54 11.88 -2.28
C ARG A 1 30.97 10.57 -1.65
N PHE A 2 30.36 9.46 -2.01
CA PHE A 2 30.80 8.12 -1.61
C PHE A 2 30.59 7.10 -2.73
N PHE A 3 31.13 5.90 -2.56
CA PHE A 3 31.00 4.79 -3.49
C PHE A 3 30.27 3.63 -2.80
N PRO A 4 29.08 3.20 -3.28
CA PRO A 4 28.29 2.17 -2.61
C PRO A 4 28.96 0.79 -2.47
N ASP A 5 29.84 0.43 -3.41
CA ASP A 5 30.64 -0.80 -3.39
C ASP A 5 31.62 -0.85 -2.19
N THR A 6 32.07 0.30 -1.68
CA THR A 6 32.95 0.39 -0.50
C THR A 6 32.24 0.18 0.84
N LEU A 7 30.91 0.28 0.86
CA LEU A 7 30.11 0.04 2.07
C LEU A 7 30.01 -1.46 2.36
N ARG A 8 30.04 -1.82 3.65
CA ARG A 8 30.05 -3.21 4.13
C ARG A 8 29.03 -3.43 5.24
N LEU A 9 28.30 -4.53 5.11
CA LEU A 9 27.42 -5.06 6.15
C LEU A 9 28.20 -6.12 6.91
N ASP A 10 28.33 -5.95 8.22
CA ASP A 10 29.08 -6.87 9.07
C ASP A 10 28.11 -7.69 9.94
N PRO A 11 28.15 -9.02 9.89
CA PRO A 11 27.33 -9.86 10.74
C PRO A 11 27.81 -9.82 12.19
N VAL A 12 26.88 -9.88 13.13
CA VAL A 12 27.15 -9.95 14.58
C VAL A 12 26.68 -11.30 15.09
N GLU A 13 27.62 -12.18 15.39
CA GLU A 13 27.32 -13.54 15.83
C GLU A 13 26.88 -13.56 17.31
N LYS A 14 25.71 -14.12 17.57
CA LYS A 14 25.20 -14.46 18.90
C LYS A 14 24.55 -15.84 18.84
N PRO A 15 24.65 -16.67 19.90
CA PRO A 15 23.95 -17.96 19.93
C PRO A 15 22.45 -17.79 19.66
N GLN A 16 21.94 -18.52 18.68
CA GLN A 16 20.52 -18.52 18.30
C GLN A 16 19.92 -19.92 18.46
N PRO A 17 18.61 -20.03 18.73
CA PRO A 17 17.91 -21.30 18.60
C PRO A 17 17.93 -21.79 17.13
N PRO A 18 17.68 -23.10 16.91
CA PRO A 18 17.62 -23.64 15.55
C PRO A 18 16.46 -23.00 14.77
N VAL A 19 16.72 -22.65 13.52
CA VAL A 19 15.70 -22.21 12.56
C VAL A 19 14.98 -23.45 11.99
N PRO A 20 13.65 -23.46 11.91
CA PRO A 20 12.93 -24.62 11.43
C PRO A 20 13.15 -24.85 9.92
N ARG A 21 12.84 -26.06 9.47
CA ARG A 21 12.80 -26.41 8.04
C ARG A 21 11.36 -26.45 7.55
N LEU A 22 11.18 -26.43 6.24
CA LEU A 22 9.88 -26.70 5.64
C LEU A 22 9.43 -28.15 5.92
N SER A 23 8.13 -28.31 6.15
CA SER A 23 7.46 -29.60 6.34
C SER A 23 6.73 -30.04 5.06
N TYR A 24 6.04 -31.18 5.08
CA TYR A 24 5.17 -31.70 3.99
C TYR A 24 5.84 -31.86 2.60
N GLY A 25 7.17 -31.99 2.56
CA GLY A 25 7.93 -32.07 1.31
C GLY A 25 7.95 -30.76 0.50
N LEU A 26 7.63 -29.62 1.14
CA LEU A 26 7.64 -28.29 0.52
C LEU A 26 9.04 -27.81 0.14
N ASP A 27 10.09 -28.45 0.66
CA ASP A 27 11.48 -28.18 0.29
C ASP A 27 11.75 -28.34 -1.21
N ARG A 28 10.95 -29.14 -1.92
CA ARG A 28 11.02 -29.29 -3.39
C ARG A 28 10.79 -27.98 -4.16
N VAL A 29 10.03 -27.06 -3.59
CA VAL A 29 9.72 -25.75 -4.19
C VAL A 29 10.97 -24.87 -4.24
N LEU A 30 11.93 -25.07 -3.33
CA LEU A 30 13.14 -24.25 -3.22
C LEU A 30 14.08 -24.39 -4.42
N PHE A 31 14.05 -25.53 -5.10
CA PHE A 31 15.09 -25.90 -6.08
C PHE A 31 14.62 -25.87 -7.53
N ASN A 32 13.38 -25.47 -7.78
CA ASN A 32 12.83 -25.44 -9.12
C ASN A 32 12.05 -24.14 -9.33
N PRO A 33 12.39 -23.38 -10.38
CA PRO A 33 11.77 -22.08 -10.63
C PRO A 33 10.30 -22.23 -11.01
N GLY A 34 9.52 -21.22 -10.64
CA GLY A 34 8.11 -21.10 -10.97
C GLY A 34 7.18 -21.76 -9.97
N VAL A 35 5.90 -21.81 -10.34
CA VAL A 35 4.82 -22.15 -9.43
C VAL A 35 4.60 -23.66 -9.33
N TYR A 36 4.51 -24.11 -8.09
CA TYR A 36 4.06 -25.44 -7.69
C TYR A 36 2.60 -25.39 -7.24
N GLN A 37 1.70 -25.78 -8.12
CA GLN A 37 0.29 -25.99 -7.74
C GLN A 37 0.21 -27.09 -6.68
N LEU A 38 -0.65 -26.92 -5.67
CA LEU A 38 -0.85 -27.93 -4.64
C LEU A 38 -1.38 -29.24 -5.24
N GLN A 39 -2.29 -29.13 -6.21
CA GLN A 39 -2.86 -30.25 -6.96
C GLN A 39 -2.85 -29.93 -8.45
N ASP A 40 -2.39 -30.86 -9.28
CA ASP A 40 -2.42 -30.70 -10.74
C ASP A 40 -3.87 -30.76 -11.26
N PRO A 41 -4.41 -29.71 -11.91
CA PRO A 41 -5.80 -29.68 -12.36
C PRO A 41 -6.09 -30.72 -13.47
N ARG A 42 -5.08 -31.19 -14.20
CA ARG A 42 -5.27 -32.19 -15.27
C ARG A 42 -5.34 -33.61 -14.71
N SER A 43 -4.32 -34.03 -13.97
CA SER A 43 -4.22 -35.40 -13.42
C SER A 43 -4.93 -35.58 -12.08
N ARG A 44 -5.21 -34.49 -11.36
CA ARG A 44 -5.73 -34.47 -9.99
C ARG A 44 -4.78 -35.07 -8.94
N VAL A 45 -3.53 -35.31 -9.31
CA VAL A 45 -2.49 -35.74 -8.38
C VAL A 45 -2.05 -34.54 -7.54
N PHE A 46 -2.00 -34.70 -6.23
CA PHE A 46 -1.43 -33.72 -5.32
C PHE A 46 0.10 -33.73 -5.42
N ASN A 47 0.71 -32.55 -5.53
CA ASN A 47 2.17 -32.42 -5.56
C ASN A 47 2.78 -32.49 -4.14
N PHE A 48 1.99 -32.18 -3.13
CA PHE A 48 2.36 -32.19 -1.70
C PHE A 48 1.30 -32.88 -0.86
N ASP A 49 1.51 -32.92 0.46
CA ASP A 49 0.51 -33.45 1.39
C ASP A 49 -0.85 -32.74 1.21
N PRO A 50 -1.94 -33.47 0.90
CA PRO A 50 -3.23 -32.83 0.65
C PRO A 50 -3.85 -32.18 1.91
N TYR A 51 -3.32 -32.44 3.11
CA TYR A 51 -3.66 -31.70 4.33
C TYR A 51 -3.50 -30.17 4.14
N LEU A 52 -2.50 -29.74 3.35
CA LEU A 52 -2.26 -28.33 3.03
C LEU A 52 -3.40 -27.68 2.22
N ALA A 53 -4.33 -28.46 1.66
CA ALA A 53 -5.42 -27.94 0.85
C ALA A 53 -6.46 -27.13 1.63
N ARG A 54 -6.44 -27.25 2.97
CA ARG A 54 -7.32 -26.54 3.90
C ARG A 54 -6.50 -25.72 4.88
N ILE A 55 -6.92 -24.50 5.11
CA ILE A 55 -6.36 -23.61 6.11
C ILE A 55 -7.20 -23.75 7.37
N MET A 56 -6.54 -23.95 8.52
CA MET A 56 -7.24 -23.94 9.81
C MET A 56 -7.91 -22.57 10.00
N PRO A 57 -9.24 -22.50 10.21
CA PRO A 57 -9.93 -21.24 10.47
C PRO A 57 -9.30 -20.49 11.66
N ALA A 58 -9.21 -19.17 11.56
CA ALA A 58 -8.66 -18.34 12.64
C ALA A 58 -9.43 -18.51 13.96
N GLN A 59 -10.72 -18.84 13.90
CA GLN A 59 -11.57 -19.12 15.06
C GLN A 59 -11.11 -20.38 15.81
N GLU A 60 -10.51 -21.35 15.13
CA GLU A 60 -10.10 -22.65 15.68
C GLU A 60 -8.65 -22.67 16.15
N PHE A 61 -7.82 -21.75 15.64
CA PHE A 61 -6.41 -21.63 16.00
C PHE A 61 -6.23 -20.89 17.34
N ASP A 62 -5.38 -21.41 18.22
CA ASP A 62 -5.01 -20.76 19.48
C ASP A 62 -3.85 -19.77 19.26
N PHE A 63 -4.18 -18.52 18.96
CA PHE A 63 -3.18 -17.46 18.80
C PHE A 63 -2.51 -17.06 20.12
N ASP A 64 -3.10 -17.35 21.27
CA ASP A 64 -2.47 -17.11 22.58
C ASP A 64 -1.33 -18.09 22.84
N ALA A 65 -1.26 -19.19 22.08
CA ALA A 65 -0.12 -20.10 22.06
C ALA A 65 1.07 -19.59 21.25
N LEU A 66 0.89 -18.51 20.47
CA LEU A 66 1.99 -17.88 19.73
C LEU A 66 2.72 -16.87 20.60
N LYS A 67 4.02 -16.79 20.38
CA LYS A 67 4.84 -15.77 21.00
C LYS A 67 4.46 -14.38 20.48
N GLN A 68 4.43 -13.40 21.39
CA GLN A 68 4.16 -12.02 21.03
C GLN A 68 5.35 -11.39 20.30
N PHE A 69 5.03 -10.65 19.23
CA PHE A 69 6.00 -9.86 18.49
C PHE A 69 6.67 -8.80 19.39
N VAL A 70 8.00 -8.72 19.33
CA VAL A 70 8.80 -7.76 20.11
C VAL A 70 9.32 -6.65 19.20
N SER A 71 8.87 -5.40 19.43
CA SER A 71 9.38 -4.23 18.71
C SER A 71 10.84 -3.91 19.08
N SER A 72 11.54 -3.12 18.26
CA SER A 72 12.96 -2.80 18.48
C SER A 72 13.16 -2.07 19.81
N SER A 73 12.25 -1.16 20.17
CA SER A 73 12.30 -0.42 21.44
C SER A 73 12.12 -1.29 22.68
N LYS A 74 11.45 -2.44 22.55
CA LYS A 74 11.20 -3.40 23.65
C LYS A 74 12.23 -4.52 23.69
N ASP A 75 13.06 -4.68 22.67
CA ASP A 75 14.10 -5.70 22.61
C ASP A 75 15.36 -5.29 23.40
N LYS A 76 15.46 -5.83 24.62
CA LYS A 76 16.60 -5.61 25.52
C LYS A 76 17.91 -6.14 24.97
N THR A 77 17.88 -7.25 24.22
CA THR A 77 19.07 -7.87 23.66
C THR A 77 19.62 -7.00 22.54
N LEU A 78 18.75 -6.54 21.63
CA LEU A 78 19.11 -5.64 20.54
C LEU A 78 19.69 -4.32 21.08
N HIS A 79 19.04 -3.73 22.08
CA HIS A 79 19.53 -2.52 22.73
C HIS A 79 20.90 -2.73 23.39
N ALA A 80 21.08 -3.80 24.16
CA ALA A 80 22.36 -4.10 24.81
C ALA A 80 23.49 -4.29 23.80
N MET A 81 23.23 -4.94 22.67
CA MET A 81 24.23 -5.08 21.59
C MET A 81 24.56 -3.76 20.93
N ALA A 82 23.56 -2.90 20.69
CA ALA A 82 23.80 -1.57 20.14
C ALA A 82 24.71 -0.76 21.08
N SER A 83 24.43 -0.78 22.39
CA SER A 83 25.28 -0.13 23.40
C SER A 83 26.69 -0.73 23.48
N GLU A 84 26.82 -2.06 23.49
CA GLU A 84 28.11 -2.78 23.54
C GLU A 84 29.01 -2.44 22.34
N LEU A 85 28.41 -2.32 21.15
CA LEU A 85 29.12 -2.03 19.90
C LEU A 85 29.19 -0.53 19.56
N GLY A 86 28.72 0.34 20.45
CA GLY A 86 28.73 1.80 20.25
C GLY A 86 27.86 2.28 19.08
N LYS A 87 26.79 1.55 18.75
CA LYS A 87 25.84 1.87 17.68
C LYS A 87 24.75 2.79 18.20
N ARG A 88 24.42 3.83 17.44
CA ARG A 88 23.45 4.85 17.85
C ARG A 88 22.01 4.52 17.47
N TYR A 89 21.81 3.71 16.44
CA TYR A 89 20.49 3.36 15.94
C TYR A 89 20.28 1.86 15.99
N SER A 90 19.12 1.42 16.45
CA SER A 90 18.74 0.01 16.42
C SER A 90 17.39 -0.20 15.74
N GLY A 91 17.24 -1.19 14.87
CA GLY A 91 16.00 -1.40 14.15
C GLY A 91 15.80 -2.83 13.67
N SER A 92 14.61 -3.11 13.13
CA SER A 92 14.24 -4.41 12.59
C SER A 92 13.89 -4.31 11.10
N THR A 93 13.85 -5.46 10.42
CA THR A 93 13.28 -5.61 9.06
C THR A 93 11.93 -4.95 8.93
N SER A 94 11.01 -5.20 9.85
CA SER A 94 9.70 -4.59 9.78
C SER A 94 9.70 -3.06 9.95
N SER A 95 10.60 -2.49 10.74
CA SER A 95 10.55 -1.07 11.11
C SER A 95 11.33 -0.15 10.19
N MET A 96 12.35 -0.65 9.48
CA MET A 96 13.21 0.19 8.63
C MET A 96 12.81 0.17 7.15
N THR A 97 12.15 -0.89 6.69
CA THR A 97 11.91 -1.11 5.26
C THR A 97 11.09 0.00 4.59
N ALA A 98 10.09 0.57 5.26
CA ALA A 98 9.28 1.64 4.67
C ALA A 98 10.11 2.90 4.35
N ALA A 99 10.97 3.32 5.28
CA ALA A 99 11.89 4.44 5.05
C ALA A 99 12.91 4.09 3.95
N LEU A 100 13.49 2.89 3.99
CA LEU A 100 14.46 2.43 2.98
C LEU A 100 13.89 2.37 1.57
N SER A 101 12.59 2.05 1.40
CA SER A 101 11.92 2.13 0.09
C SER A 101 12.00 3.53 -0.52
N HIS A 102 11.84 4.60 0.28
CA HIS A 102 11.98 5.97 -0.23
C HIS A 102 13.42 6.29 -0.66
N PHE A 103 14.42 5.80 0.07
CA PHE A 103 15.82 5.94 -0.37
C PHE A 103 16.08 5.19 -1.68
N HIS A 104 15.50 4.00 -1.85
CA HIS A 104 15.54 3.31 -3.14
C HIS A 104 14.86 4.12 -4.26
N PHE A 105 13.67 4.70 -4.04
CA PHE A 105 13.01 5.55 -5.04
C PHE A 105 13.86 6.76 -5.44
N LEU A 106 14.55 7.36 -4.47
CA LEU A 106 15.45 8.50 -4.70
C LEU A 106 16.67 8.10 -5.52
N LEU A 107 17.34 7.01 -5.13
CA LEU A 107 18.58 6.55 -5.77
C LEU A 107 18.36 5.98 -7.17
N SER A 108 17.24 5.30 -7.35
CA SER A 108 16.85 4.66 -8.62
C SER A 108 16.11 5.60 -9.57
N SER A 109 15.88 6.85 -9.18
CA SER A 109 15.06 7.81 -9.93
C SER A 109 13.71 7.22 -10.33
N TRP A 110 12.98 6.70 -9.34
CA TRP A 110 11.67 6.06 -9.51
C TRP A 110 11.67 4.96 -10.59
N ARG A 111 12.66 4.06 -10.56
CA ARG A 111 12.77 2.97 -11.55
C ARG A 111 11.45 2.19 -11.67
N PRO A 112 10.89 2.04 -12.90
CA PRO A 112 9.69 1.25 -13.11
C PRO A 112 9.99 -0.23 -12.85
N ILE A 113 8.97 -0.97 -12.44
CA ILE A 113 9.10 -2.42 -12.30
C ILE A 113 9.26 -3.08 -13.66
N SER A 114 9.97 -4.22 -13.72
CA SER A 114 10.05 -5.03 -14.92
C SER A 114 8.89 -6.01 -14.99
N THR A 115 8.15 -5.97 -16.10
CA THR A 115 7.04 -6.87 -16.43
C THR A 115 7.45 -8.02 -17.33
N LYS A 116 8.75 -8.18 -17.62
CA LYS A 116 9.30 -9.22 -18.52
C LYS A 116 8.99 -10.65 -18.10
N ALA A 117 8.66 -10.87 -16.82
CA ALA A 117 8.25 -12.17 -16.31
C ALA A 117 6.80 -12.54 -16.69
N MET A 118 6.00 -11.57 -17.16
CA MET A 118 4.62 -11.78 -17.56
C MET A 118 4.54 -12.36 -18.97
N SER A 119 3.51 -13.16 -19.21
CA SER A 119 3.15 -13.68 -20.52
C SER A 119 2.66 -12.58 -21.43
N GLN A 120 2.73 -12.83 -22.74
CA GLN A 120 2.32 -11.85 -23.76
C GLN A 120 0.84 -11.50 -23.70
N ASP A 121 0.00 -12.41 -23.22
CA ASP A 121 -1.45 -12.23 -23.12
C ASP A 121 -1.87 -11.52 -21.81
N PHE A 122 -0.91 -11.20 -20.93
CA PHE A 122 -1.19 -10.50 -19.67
C PHE A 122 -1.24 -8.99 -19.89
N GLU A 123 -2.34 -8.35 -19.49
CA GLU A 123 -2.52 -6.91 -19.61
C GLU A 123 -1.87 -6.21 -18.41
N VAL A 124 -0.81 -5.44 -18.69
CA VAL A 124 -0.08 -4.68 -17.67
C VAL A 124 -0.76 -3.33 -17.47
N ASP A 125 -1.50 -3.20 -16.37
CA ASP A 125 -2.20 -1.95 -16.02
C ASP A 125 -1.23 -0.80 -15.67
N SER A 126 -0.06 -1.13 -15.10
CA SER A 126 0.92 -0.13 -14.66
C SER A 126 2.29 -0.74 -14.33
N GLU A 127 3.36 0.01 -14.61
CA GLU A 127 4.73 -0.32 -14.19
C GLU A 127 5.16 0.43 -12.92
N LYS A 128 4.22 1.17 -12.30
CA LYS A 128 4.47 1.92 -11.05
C LYS A 128 4.19 1.03 -9.82
N PHE A 129 4.98 1.24 -8.78
CA PHE A 129 4.67 0.75 -7.43
C PHE A 129 3.28 1.21 -6.97
N THR A 130 2.61 0.44 -6.12
CA THR A 130 1.27 0.79 -5.63
C THR A 130 1.29 2.08 -4.82
N LYS A 131 0.16 2.82 -4.80
CA LYS A 131 0.04 4.10 -4.07
C LYS A 131 0.44 3.98 -2.59
N ILE A 132 0.02 2.90 -1.93
CA ILE A 132 0.40 2.60 -0.53
C ILE A 132 1.91 2.44 -0.36
N THR A 133 2.59 1.76 -1.29
CA THR A 133 4.06 1.57 -1.22
C THR A 133 4.82 2.89 -1.45
N ARG A 134 4.19 3.84 -2.15
CA ARG A 134 4.72 5.17 -2.46
C ARG A 134 4.35 6.23 -1.40
N ALA A 135 3.41 5.92 -0.52
CA ALA A 135 2.93 6.85 0.50
C ALA A 135 4.04 7.20 1.51
N PRO A 136 4.04 8.41 2.10
CA PRO A 136 5.08 8.83 3.04
C PRO A 136 5.30 7.81 4.17
N ALA A 137 6.53 7.37 4.38
CA ALA A 137 6.88 6.46 5.46
C ALA A 137 6.99 7.22 6.78
N ALA A 138 6.52 6.62 7.87
CA ALA A 138 6.64 7.17 9.21
C ALA A 138 7.24 6.15 10.18
N SER A 139 8.02 6.63 11.15
CA SER A 139 8.67 5.81 12.17
C SER A 139 8.89 6.60 13.46
N PHE A 140 8.97 5.88 14.58
CA PHE A 140 9.36 6.44 15.87
C PHE A 140 10.79 6.06 16.19
N LEU A 141 11.56 7.04 16.65
CA LEU A 141 12.84 6.83 17.31
C LEU A 141 12.64 6.93 18.81
N HIS A 142 12.75 5.81 19.51
CA HIS A 142 12.72 5.79 20.98
C HIS A 142 14.12 5.98 21.52
N TYR A 143 14.37 7.11 22.18
CA TYR A 143 15.64 7.35 22.83
C TYR A 143 15.72 6.62 24.18
N LYS A 144 16.82 5.90 24.39
CA LYS A 144 17.16 5.29 25.68
C LYS A 144 18.67 5.10 25.78
N ASP A 145 19.30 5.58 26.85
CA ASP A 145 20.70 5.30 27.21
C ASP A 145 21.69 5.47 26.03
N GLY A 146 21.54 6.55 25.26
CA GLY A 146 22.41 6.85 24.10
C GLY A 146 22.06 6.14 22.79
N VAL A 147 21.04 5.28 22.77
CA VAL A 147 20.58 4.53 21.59
C VAL A 147 19.16 4.96 21.20
N TYR A 148 18.93 5.09 19.90
CA TYR A 148 17.63 5.38 19.31
C TYR A 148 17.06 4.13 18.63
N ALA A 149 16.02 3.54 19.20
CA ALA A 149 15.35 2.38 18.63
C ALA A 149 14.26 2.78 17.62
N ILE A 150 14.35 2.25 16.40
CA ILE A 150 13.43 2.50 15.30
C ILE A 150 12.27 1.51 15.37
N ASP A 151 11.08 2.03 15.65
CA ASP A 151 9.81 1.32 15.60
C ASP A 151 8.95 1.85 14.46
N ALA A 152 8.21 0.95 13.81
CA ALA A 152 7.27 1.33 12.75
C ALA A 152 6.15 2.19 13.32
N ASP A 153 5.71 3.20 12.55
CA ASP A 153 4.53 3.98 12.89
C ASP A 153 3.26 3.25 12.42
N LYS A 154 2.46 2.83 13.41
CA LYS A 154 1.24 2.04 13.24
C LYS A 154 -0.05 2.86 13.30
N GLU A 155 0.01 4.18 13.17
CA GLU A 155 -1.15 5.09 13.25
C GLU A 155 -2.32 4.68 12.32
N PHE A 156 -2.01 4.07 11.18
CA PHE A 156 -3.01 3.58 10.22
C PHE A 156 -2.96 2.07 9.99
N ASP A 157 -2.24 1.32 10.83
CA ASP A 157 -2.24 -0.14 10.73
C ASP A 157 -3.59 -0.67 11.21
N MET A 158 -4.41 -1.14 10.26
CA MET A 158 -5.67 -1.81 10.56
C MET A 158 -5.41 -3.30 10.78
N ALA A 159 -5.82 -3.81 11.95
CA ALA A 159 -5.85 -5.24 12.18
C ALA A 159 -6.74 -5.94 11.15
N ASN A 160 -6.27 -7.08 10.67
CA ASN A 160 -6.97 -7.84 9.65
C ASN A 160 -6.71 -9.33 9.78
N LEU A 161 -7.66 -10.12 9.28
CA LEU A 161 -7.61 -11.58 9.28
C LEU A 161 -6.32 -12.11 8.61
N LEU A 162 -5.79 -11.41 7.61
CA LEU A 162 -4.60 -11.85 6.88
C LEU A 162 -3.34 -11.85 7.75
N SER A 163 -3.23 -10.93 8.68
CA SER A 163 -2.12 -10.88 9.64
C SER A 163 -2.15 -12.08 10.59
N LEU A 164 -3.34 -12.51 11.01
CA LEU A 164 -3.53 -13.73 11.81
C LEU A 164 -3.22 -14.99 11.00
N LEU A 165 -3.78 -15.09 9.80
CA LEU A 165 -3.56 -16.23 8.91
C LEU A 165 -2.09 -16.39 8.55
N GLY A 166 -1.35 -15.29 8.34
CA GLY A 166 0.09 -15.33 8.09
C GLY A 166 0.86 -16.03 9.21
N LYS A 167 0.61 -15.68 10.48
CA LYS A 167 1.25 -16.31 11.64
C LYS A 167 0.90 -17.79 11.78
N SER A 168 -0.38 -18.14 11.57
CA SER A 168 -0.83 -19.54 11.59
C SER A 168 -0.18 -20.35 10.48
N MET A 169 -0.13 -19.82 9.26
CA MET A 169 0.48 -20.51 8.13
C MET A 169 2.00 -20.64 8.25
N GLU A 170 2.70 -19.70 8.88
CA GLU A 170 4.14 -19.86 9.17
C GLU A 170 4.40 -21.15 9.97
N LYS A 171 3.57 -21.42 11.00
CA LYS A 171 3.60 -22.70 11.74
C LYS A 171 3.14 -23.87 10.90
N LEU A 172 2.08 -23.71 10.09
CA LEU A 172 1.62 -24.76 9.19
C LEU A 172 2.71 -25.20 8.22
N LEU A 173 3.53 -24.31 7.68
CA LEU A 173 4.53 -24.65 6.67
C LEU A 173 5.81 -25.28 7.27
N THR A 174 6.02 -25.13 8.59
CA THR A 174 7.26 -25.51 9.28
C THR A 174 7.10 -26.66 10.27
N LEU A 175 5.88 -26.95 10.74
CA LEU A 175 5.60 -28.03 11.67
C LEU A 175 4.99 -29.26 10.96
N PRO A 176 5.29 -30.49 11.40
CA PRO A 176 4.53 -31.67 11.02
C PRO A 176 3.05 -31.56 11.40
N LYS A 177 2.18 -32.32 10.71
CA LYS A 177 0.71 -32.30 10.90
C LYS A 177 0.33 -32.48 12.36
N GLU A 178 0.94 -33.47 13.01
CA GLU A 178 0.66 -33.84 14.40
C GLU A 178 1.03 -32.74 15.39
N GLU A 179 2.09 -31.98 15.11
CA GLU A 179 2.52 -30.87 15.97
C GLU A 179 1.72 -29.60 15.69
N PHE A 180 1.39 -29.31 14.43
CA PHE A 180 0.57 -28.15 14.07
C PHE A 180 -0.86 -28.27 14.63
N GLU A 181 -1.46 -29.46 14.59
CA GLU A 181 -2.80 -29.70 15.13
C GLU A 181 -2.91 -29.45 16.65
N LYS A 182 -1.79 -29.46 17.39
CA LYS A 182 -1.78 -29.06 18.81
C LYS A 182 -2.11 -27.58 19.02
N TYR A 183 -1.90 -26.73 18.02
CA TYR A 183 -2.27 -25.31 18.08
C TYR A 183 -3.77 -25.07 17.87
N ARG A 184 -4.56 -26.11 17.61
CA ARG A 184 -6.02 -26.01 17.63
C ARG A 184 -6.49 -25.76 19.06
N LYS A 185 -7.43 -24.83 19.29
CA LYS A 185 -7.96 -24.49 20.62
C LYS A 185 -8.40 -25.70 21.45
N THR A 186 -8.96 -26.72 20.79
CA THR A 186 -9.42 -27.95 21.44
C THR A 186 -8.30 -28.90 21.89
N LYS A 187 -7.06 -28.69 21.41
CA LYS A 187 -5.87 -29.51 21.71
C LYS A 187 -4.73 -28.70 22.31
N SER A 188 -4.92 -27.40 22.51
CA SER A 188 -3.85 -26.47 22.90
C SER A 188 -3.32 -26.74 24.31
N ASP A 189 -4.08 -27.44 25.15
CA ASP A 189 -3.65 -27.99 26.43
C ASP A 189 -2.47 -28.98 26.29
N GLN A 190 -2.28 -29.59 25.11
CA GLN A 190 -1.19 -30.50 24.81
C GLN A 190 0.13 -29.78 24.52
N LEU A 191 0.12 -28.47 24.29
CA LEU A 191 1.33 -27.67 24.06
C LEU A 191 2.09 -27.47 25.37
N THR A 192 3.37 -27.84 25.37
CA THR A 192 4.24 -27.61 26.52
C THR A 192 4.53 -26.11 26.70
N HIS A 193 4.90 -25.71 27.93
CA HIS A 193 5.31 -24.33 28.21
C HIS A 193 6.52 -23.89 27.36
N ALA A 194 7.41 -24.82 27.03
CA ALA A 194 8.54 -24.56 26.14
C ALA A 194 8.09 -24.26 24.71
N GLN A 195 7.13 -25.02 24.15
CA GLN A 195 6.60 -24.79 22.80
C GLN A 195 5.83 -23.46 22.68
N ARG A 196 5.16 -23.03 23.74
CA ARG A 196 4.49 -21.71 23.79
C ARG A 196 5.48 -20.54 23.88
N ASN A 197 6.67 -20.77 24.41
CA ASN A 197 7.69 -19.75 24.63
C ASN A 197 8.98 -20.02 23.83
N ASP A 198 8.86 -20.74 22.71
CA ASP A 198 9.99 -21.11 21.88
C ASP A 198 10.72 -19.83 21.43
N PRO A 199 12.03 -19.67 21.71
CA PRO A 199 12.76 -18.49 21.30
C PRO A 199 12.76 -18.39 19.78
N GLU A 200 12.56 -17.18 19.27
CA GLU A 200 12.69 -16.91 17.83
C GLU A 200 14.18 -16.79 17.50
N ALA A 201 14.56 -17.25 16.32
CA ALA A 201 15.90 -17.10 15.81
C ALA A 201 16.04 -15.77 15.07
N TYR A 202 17.17 -15.08 15.28
CA TYR A 202 17.47 -13.81 14.65
C TYR A 202 18.86 -13.78 14.03
N HIS A 203 18.98 -13.09 12.90
CA HIS A 203 20.25 -12.55 12.43
C HIS A 203 20.43 -11.11 12.91
N TYR A 204 21.66 -10.81 13.31
CA TYR A 204 22.08 -9.47 13.65
C TYR A 204 23.15 -8.98 12.67
N THR A 205 22.98 -7.75 12.18
CA THR A 205 23.85 -7.15 11.17
C THR A 205 24.11 -5.69 11.55
N THR A 206 25.33 -5.20 11.35
CA THR A 206 25.68 -3.79 11.55
C THR A 206 26.22 -3.15 10.27
N MET A 207 25.94 -1.85 10.11
CA MET A 207 26.55 -0.99 9.10
C MET A 207 26.49 0.45 9.60
N GLY A 208 27.62 1.16 9.58
CA GLY A 208 27.72 2.49 10.18
C GLY A 208 27.31 2.46 11.65
N ASP A 209 26.36 3.31 12.01
CA ASP A 209 25.79 3.44 13.35
C ASP A 209 24.56 2.55 13.59
N PHE A 210 24.18 1.71 12.63
CA PHE A 210 23.03 0.81 12.77
C PHE A 210 23.41 -0.53 13.40
N MET A 211 22.54 -0.98 14.30
CA MET A 211 22.42 -2.36 14.76
C MET A 211 21.05 -2.91 14.32
N MET A 212 21.04 -3.87 13.40
CA MET A 212 19.82 -4.35 12.75
C MET A 212 19.53 -5.79 13.13
N ARG A 213 18.24 -6.11 13.33
CA ARG A 213 17.74 -7.46 13.61
C ARG A 213 16.80 -7.94 12.50
N SER A 214 17.00 -9.15 12.02
CA SER A 214 16.03 -9.87 11.18
C SER A 214 15.61 -11.17 11.85
N GLN A 215 14.31 -11.40 11.94
CA GLN A 215 13.76 -12.72 12.27
C GLN A 215 14.06 -13.71 11.15
N LEU A 216 14.26 -14.99 11.50
CA LEU A 216 14.53 -16.07 10.56
C LEU A 216 13.38 -17.07 10.60
N ASP A 217 12.71 -17.23 9.47
CA ASP A 217 11.50 -18.04 9.39
C ASP A 217 11.83 -19.49 9.01
N ALA A 218 12.75 -19.72 8.07
CA ALA A 218 13.09 -21.07 7.61
C ALA A 218 14.55 -21.20 7.14
N TYR A 219 15.04 -22.44 7.19
CA TYR A 219 16.40 -22.82 6.83
C TYR A 219 16.45 -24.10 6.00
N ASP A 220 17.28 -24.11 4.96
CA ASP A 220 17.71 -25.32 4.26
C ASP A 220 19.19 -25.22 3.84
N PRO A 221 20.07 -26.16 4.23
CA PRO A 221 21.50 -26.09 3.92
C PRO A 221 21.83 -26.19 2.43
N ARG A 222 20.89 -26.61 1.58
CA ARG A 222 21.08 -26.72 0.12
C ARG A 222 20.78 -25.40 -0.59
N VAL A 223 20.11 -24.46 0.07
CA VAL A 223 19.88 -23.10 -0.44
C VAL A 223 21.19 -22.30 -0.36
N PRO A 224 21.53 -21.45 -1.34
CA PRO A 224 22.76 -20.67 -1.33
C PRO A 224 22.93 -19.74 -0.11
N GLY A 225 24.15 -19.20 0.04
CA GLY A 225 24.45 -18.22 1.09
C GLY A 225 24.39 -18.82 2.50
N THR A 226 23.56 -18.26 3.37
CA THR A 226 23.37 -18.74 4.74
C THR A 226 22.41 -19.94 4.84
N GLY A 227 21.77 -20.32 3.72
CA GLY A 227 20.68 -21.30 3.69
C GLY A 227 19.37 -20.79 4.29
N MET A 228 19.30 -19.52 4.71
CA MET A 228 18.11 -18.91 5.29
C MET A 228 17.21 -18.32 4.21
N PHE A 229 15.90 -18.44 4.41
CA PHE A 229 14.90 -17.79 3.57
C PHE A 229 13.67 -17.44 4.42
N ASP A 230 12.92 -16.48 3.91
CA ASP A 230 11.77 -15.89 4.58
C ASP A 230 10.48 -16.61 4.16
N LEU A 231 9.50 -16.75 5.07
CA LEU A 231 8.20 -17.32 4.74
C LEU A 231 7.17 -16.22 4.57
N LYS A 232 6.46 -16.27 3.43
CA LYS A 232 5.43 -15.30 3.08
C LYS A 232 4.19 -15.99 2.56
N THR A 233 3.07 -15.32 2.75
CA THR A 233 1.79 -15.78 2.22
C THR A 233 1.17 -14.69 1.38
N ARG A 234 0.45 -15.08 0.34
CA ARG A 234 -0.19 -14.21 -0.62
C ARG A 234 -1.66 -14.58 -0.74
N ALA A 235 -2.51 -13.89 0.02
CA ALA A 235 -3.95 -14.01 -0.10
C ALA A 235 -4.39 -13.48 -1.47
N VAL A 236 -5.28 -14.11 -2.21
CA VAL A 236 -5.73 -13.69 -3.56
C VAL A 236 -6.22 -12.23 -3.65
N VAL A 237 -6.15 -11.65 -4.84
CA VAL A 237 -6.54 -10.24 -5.10
C VAL A 237 -7.95 -9.91 -4.62
N SER A 238 -8.89 -10.86 -4.72
CA SER A 238 -10.27 -10.71 -4.25
C SER A 238 -10.39 -10.41 -2.75
N ILE A 239 -9.40 -10.83 -1.97
CA ILE A 239 -9.34 -10.69 -0.51
C ILE A 239 -8.51 -9.48 -0.10
N ARG A 240 -7.37 -9.22 -0.77
CA ARG A 240 -6.47 -8.11 -0.40
C ARG A 240 -7.06 -6.74 -0.64
N MET A 241 -7.88 -6.62 -1.68
CA MET A 241 -8.44 -5.34 -2.11
C MET A 241 -9.76 -4.99 -1.40
N ASP A 242 -10.43 -5.96 -0.75
CA ASP A 242 -11.60 -5.73 0.11
C ASP A 242 -11.49 -6.51 1.44
N ILE A 243 -10.56 -6.09 2.29
CA ILE A 243 -10.28 -6.74 3.59
C ILE A 243 -11.47 -6.62 4.55
N GLN A 244 -12.28 -5.56 4.46
CA GLN A 244 -13.48 -5.41 5.30
C GLN A 244 -14.62 -6.30 4.79
N GLY A 245 -14.73 -6.46 3.48
CA GLY A 245 -15.72 -7.29 2.80
C GLY A 245 -15.21 -8.66 2.36
N ILE A 246 -14.28 -9.29 3.10
CA ILE A 246 -13.63 -10.58 2.74
C ILE A 246 -14.62 -11.63 2.24
N LYS A 247 -15.81 -11.72 2.87
CA LYS A 247 -16.86 -12.67 2.48
C LYS A 247 -17.28 -12.56 1.00
N LYS A 248 -17.21 -11.37 0.41
CA LYS A 248 -17.54 -11.12 -1.00
C LYS A 248 -16.56 -11.79 -1.96
N GLY A 249 -15.29 -11.91 -1.59
CA GLY A 249 -14.22 -12.46 -2.43
C GLY A 249 -13.74 -13.86 -2.02
N ALA A 250 -14.32 -14.43 -0.96
CA ALA A 250 -13.82 -15.64 -0.30
C ALA A 250 -13.80 -16.90 -1.19
N ASN A 251 -14.64 -16.94 -2.22
CA ASN A 251 -14.75 -18.11 -3.09
C ASN A 251 -13.94 -17.99 -4.39
N TYR A 252 -13.21 -16.90 -4.58
CA TYR A 252 -12.28 -16.77 -5.68
C TYR A 252 -11.15 -17.79 -5.50
N GLU A 253 -10.82 -18.51 -6.57
CA GLU A 253 -9.79 -19.54 -6.57
C GLU A 253 -8.79 -19.31 -7.71
N ILE A 254 -7.52 -19.64 -7.46
CA ILE A 254 -6.51 -19.69 -8.52
C ILE A 254 -6.63 -21.03 -9.24
N ARG A 255 -6.94 -20.99 -10.54
CA ARG A 255 -7.18 -22.18 -11.38
C ARG A 255 -6.09 -22.40 -12.44
N GLY A 256 -5.42 -21.34 -12.87
CA GLY A 256 -4.40 -21.37 -13.91
C GLY A 256 -3.03 -20.89 -13.44
N ARG A 257 -1.98 -21.23 -14.20
CA ARG A 257 -0.65 -20.61 -14.01
C ARG A 257 -0.60 -19.20 -14.58
N LEU A 258 -1.14 -19.05 -15.79
CA LEU A 258 -1.17 -17.81 -16.57
C LEU A 258 -2.61 -17.28 -16.69
N GLY A 259 -2.76 -15.96 -16.88
CA GLY A 259 -4.02 -15.26 -17.13
C GLY A 259 -4.16 -13.97 -16.32
N GLN A 260 -5.09 -13.09 -16.73
CA GLN A 260 -5.37 -11.83 -16.03
C GLN A 260 -6.01 -12.01 -14.64
N TRP A 261 -6.80 -13.09 -14.50
CA TRP A 261 -7.57 -13.44 -13.31
C TRP A 261 -7.48 -14.94 -13.06
N GLU A 262 -7.80 -15.36 -11.82
CA GLU A 262 -7.76 -16.74 -11.34
C GLU A 262 -6.42 -17.44 -11.63
N SER A 263 -5.33 -16.67 -11.63
CA SER A 263 -4.00 -17.12 -12.05
C SER A 263 -2.93 -16.77 -11.02
N PHE A 264 -1.86 -17.56 -10.97
CA PHE A 264 -0.68 -17.19 -10.19
C PHE A 264 0.06 -15.98 -10.79
N GLU A 265 0.03 -15.85 -12.12
CA GLU A 265 0.62 -14.71 -12.84
C GLU A 265 0.07 -13.37 -12.35
N ARG A 266 -1.25 -13.24 -12.18
CA ARG A 266 -1.87 -12.04 -11.61
C ARG A 266 -1.36 -11.75 -10.20
N GLU A 267 -1.30 -12.78 -9.36
CA GLU A 267 -0.85 -12.63 -7.98
C GLU A 267 0.64 -12.25 -7.90
N TYR A 268 1.45 -12.77 -8.81
CA TYR A 268 2.87 -12.44 -8.95
C TYR A 268 3.07 -11.01 -9.47
N TYR A 269 2.35 -10.57 -10.51
CA TYR A 269 2.35 -9.19 -11.00
C TYR A 269 2.04 -8.18 -9.90
N ASP A 270 0.93 -8.39 -9.18
CA ASP A 270 0.55 -7.51 -8.08
C ASP A 270 1.61 -7.54 -6.97
N MET A 271 2.30 -8.67 -6.76
CA MET A 271 3.34 -8.83 -5.74
C MET A 271 4.60 -8.04 -6.10
N ILE A 272 4.99 -7.99 -7.38
CA ILE A 272 6.08 -7.13 -7.85
C ILE A 272 5.80 -5.66 -7.48
N ARG A 273 4.59 -5.18 -7.76
CA ARG A 273 4.20 -3.77 -7.54
C ARG A 273 4.05 -3.37 -6.07
N SER A 274 3.71 -4.32 -5.20
CA SER A 274 3.27 -4.02 -3.82
C SER A 274 4.22 -4.52 -2.73
N ALA A 275 5.00 -5.56 -3.00
CA ALA A 275 5.68 -6.30 -1.93
C ALA A 275 7.15 -6.62 -2.24
N PHE A 276 7.54 -6.79 -3.50
CA PHE A 276 8.91 -7.18 -3.85
C PHE A 276 9.98 -6.26 -3.30
N LEU A 277 9.79 -4.93 -3.40
CA LEU A 277 10.77 -4.00 -2.83
C LEU A 277 10.92 -4.19 -1.33
N LYS A 278 9.81 -4.41 -0.61
CA LYS A 278 9.84 -4.71 0.83
C LYS A 278 10.60 -6.01 1.08
N TYR A 279 10.25 -7.08 0.37
CA TYR A 279 10.87 -8.39 0.55
C TYR A 279 12.36 -8.40 0.20
N SER A 280 12.77 -7.73 -0.87
CA SER A 280 14.19 -7.65 -1.26
C SER A 280 15.02 -6.93 -0.19
N LEU A 281 14.49 -5.86 0.40
CA LEU A 281 15.13 -5.15 1.52
C LEU A 281 15.22 -6.03 2.78
N GLN A 282 14.18 -6.82 3.07
CA GLN A 282 14.17 -7.74 4.22
C GLN A 282 15.18 -8.87 4.05
N VAL A 283 15.19 -9.51 2.89
CA VAL A 283 16.11 -10.60 2.53
C VAL A 283 17.57 -10.13 2.61
N ARG A 284 17.88 -8.95 2.07
CA ARG A 284 19.22 -8.34 2.15
C ARG A 284 19.64 -8.06 3.59
N MET A 285 18.77 -7.44 4.38
CA MET A 285 19.09 -7.13 5.77
C MET A 285 19.24 -8.39 6.63
N GLY A 286 18.44 -9.41 6.35
CA GLY A 286 18.47 -10.72 7.02
C GLY A 286 19.54 -11.67 6.51
N ARG A 287 20.29 -11.31 5.46
CA ARG A 287 21.28 -12.20 4.80
C ARG A 287 20.65 -13.52 4.35
N MET A 288 19.46 -13.44 3.79
CA MET A 288 18.67 -14.56 3.28
C MET A 288 18.88 -14.69 1.76
N ASP A 289 18.54 -15.85 1.19
CA ASP A 289 18.64 -16.10 -0.26
C ASP A 289 17.40 -15.66 -1.05
N GLY A 290 16.23 -15.69 -0.42
CA GLY A 290 14.96 -15.41 -1.07
C GLY A 290 13.77 -15.57 -0.13
N ILE A 291 12.59 -15.67 -0.72
CA ILE A 291 11.32 -15.85 -0.02
C ILE A 291 10.57 -17.08 -0.55
N PHE A 292 9.91 -17.81 0.33
CA PHE A 292 8.94 -18.84 -0.01
C PHE A 292 7.54 -18.26 0.12
N VAL A 293 6.73 -18.34 -0.94
CA VAL A 293 5.38 -17.78 -1.00
C VAL A 293 4.33 -18.88 -1.09
N ALA A 294 3.40 -18.91 -0.14
CA ALA A 294 2.16 -19.70 -0.24
C ALA A 294 1.01 -18.84 -0.78
N PHE A 295 0.40 -19.23 -1.90
CA PHE A 295 -0.75 -18.52 -2.47
C PHE A 295 -2.05 -19.13 -1.94
N HIS A 296 -2.96 -18.30 -1.44
CA HIS A 296 -4.13 -18.79 -0.72
C HIS A 296 -5.34 -17.86 -0.83
N ASN A 297 -6.51 -18.36 -0.47
CA ASN A 297 -7.62 -17.53 0.00
C ASN A 297 -7.75 -17.71 1.52
N THR A 298 -8.91 -17.43 2.12
CA THR A 298 -9.08 -17.61 3.58
C THR A 298 -9.30 -19.05 4.02
N GLU A 299 -9.53 -19.98 3.08
CA GLU A 299 -9.91 -21.37 3.36
C GLU A 299 -8.93 -22.40 2.79
N ARG A 300 -8.18 -22.07 1.73
CA ARG A 300 -7.40 -23.02 0.94
C ARG A 300 -6.09 -22.43 0.45
N ILE A 301 -5.07 -23.28 0.37
CA ILE A 301 -3.81 -22.99 -0.31
C ILE A 301 -3.91 -23.55 -1.73
N PHE A 302 -3.53 -22.74 -2.72
CA PHE A 302 -3.57 -23.09 -4.14
C PHE A 302 -2.22 -23.64 -4.64
N GLY A 303 -1.13 -23.17 -4.06
CA GLY A 303 0.21 -23.55 -4.47
C GLY A 303 1.29 -22.68 -3.84
N PHE A 304 2.52 -22.94 -4.25
CA PHE A 304 3.72 -22.36 -3.67
C PHE A 304 4.69 -21.89 -4.75
N GLN A 305 5.53 -20.92 -4.43
CA GLN A 305 6.65 -20.50 -5.27
C GLN A 305 7.80 -20.06 -4.39
N TYR A 306 9.02 -20.46 -4.74
CA TYR A 306 10.22 -19.86 -4.18
C TYR A 306 10.68 -18.75 -5.11
N ILE A 307 10.92 -17.57 -4.56
CA ILE A 307 11.34 -16.37 -5.30
C ILE A 307 12.69 -15.96 -4.74
N SER A 308 13.73 -16.21 -5.52
CA SER A 308 15.11 -15.89 -5.14
C SER A 308 15.39 -14.38 -5.20
N LEU A 309 16.44 -13.92 -4.52
CA LEU A 309 16.88 -12.53 -4.61
C LEU A 309 17.21 -12.10 -6.06
N PRO A 310 17.91 -12.89 -6.90
CA PRO A 310 18.06 -12.60 -8.33
C PRO A 310 16.75 -12.42 -9.10
N GLU A 311 15.71 -13.19 -8.76
CA GLU A 311 14.39 -13.09 -9.42
C GLU A 311 13.66 -11.79 -9.00
N MET A 312 13.72 -11.43 -7.72
CA MET A 312 13.23 -10.14 -7.25
C MET A 312 13.99 -8.98 -7.90
N ASP A 313 15.31 -9.11 -8.05
CA ASP A 313 16.13 -8.06 -8.65
C ASP A 313 15.90 -7.92 -10.16
N GLN A 314 15.58 -9.00 -10.87
CA GLN A 314 15.17 -8.90 -12.26
C GLN A 314 13.90 -8.06 -12.39
N ALA A 315 12.98 -8.17 -11.43
CA ALA A 315 11.73 -7.43 -11.39
C ALA A 315 11.89 -5.98 -10.89
N LEU A 316 12.82 -5.70 -9.97
CA LEU A 316 13.00 -4.37 -9.35
C LEU A 316 14.11 -3.53 -9.99
N HIS A 317 15.21 -4.17 -10.39
CA HIS A 317 16.43 -3.54 -10.87
C HIS A 317 16.71 -3.85 -12.35
N GLY A 318 15.94 -4.76 -12.96
CA GLY A 318 16.04 -5.10 -14.38
C GLY A 318 17.17 -6.10 -14.71
N THR A 319 17.85 -6.65 -13.70
CA THR A 319 18.98 -7.57 -13.83
C THR A 319 18.92 -8.67 -12.78
N THR A 320 19.37 -9.88 -13.10
CA THR A 320 19.54 -10.96 -12.12
C THR A 320 20.84 -10.86 -11.32
N ASN A 321 21.76 -9.95 -11.70
CA ASN A 321 22.94 -9.67 -10.89
C ASN A 321 22.55 -8.85 -9.66
N THR A 322 22.76 -9.40 -8.47
CA THR A 322 22.35 -8.79 -7.21
C THR A 322 23.20 -7.60 -6.79
N ASP A 323 24.36 -7.39 -7.41
CA ASP A 323 25.30 -6.31 -7.07
C ASP A 323 24.64 -4.92 -7.07
N LEU A 324 23.76 -4.65 -8.04
CA LEU A 324 23.07 -3.36 -8.15
C LEU A 324 22.11 -3.15 -6.96
N GLY A 325 21.24 -4.13 -6.69
CA GLY A 325 20.31 -4.05 -5.57
C GLY A 325 21.03 -4.01 -4.22
N ASP A 326 22.15 -4.72 -4.07
CA ASP A 326 22.98 -4.70 -2.86
C ASP A 326 23.65 -3.34 -2.65
N GLN A 327 24.14 -2.73 -3.72
CA GLN A 327 24.70 -1.38 -3.66
C GLN A 327 23.63 -0.33 -3.35
N GLU A 328 22.45 -0.41 -3.97
CA GLU A 328 21.32 0.49 -3.66
C GLU A 328 20.86 0.34 -2.21
N PHE A 329 20.79 -0.88 -1.69
CA PHE A 329 20.45 -1.14 -0.28
C PHE A 329 21.47 -0.53 0.68
N LYS A 330 22.77 -0.76 0.45
CA LYS A 330 23.85 -0.20 1.27
C LYS A 330 23.89 1.33 1.18
N ALA A 331 23.73 1.90 -0.01
CA ALA A 331 23.63 3.35 -0.19
C ALA A 331 22.41 3.92 0.56
N SER A 332 21.26 3.23 0.50
CA SER A 332 20.04 3.63 1.22
C SER A 332 20.27 3.67 2.73
N LEU A 333 20.88 2.63 3.29
CA LEU A 333 21.23 2.57 4.71
C LEU A 333 22.23 3.68 5.08
N HIS A 334 23.23 3.96 4.26
CA HIS A 334 24.21 5.02 4.54
C HIS A 334 23.55 6.40 4.58
N LEU A 335 22.75 6.73 3.57
CA LEU A 335 22.03 8.01 3.54
C LEU A 335 21.02 8.12 4.68
N TYR A 336 20.37 7.02 5.06
CA TYR A 336 19.48 7.02 6.21
C TYR A 336 20.24 7.25 7.51
N ASN A 337 21.43 6.65 7.70
CA ASN A 337 22.30 6.94 8.84
C ASN A 337 22.61 8.43 8.92
N GLU A 338 23.01 9.04 7.81
CA GLU A 338 23.37 10.47 7.75
C GLU A 338 22.16 11.36 8.05
N ALA A 339 20.98 11.03 7.55
CA ALA A 339 19.75 11.73 7.87
C ALA A 339 19.43 11.65 9.38
N LEU A 340 19.53 10.46 9.98
CA LEU A 340 19.30 10.29 11.41
C LEU A 340 20.35 11.05 12.24
N ASN A 341 21.59 11.15 11.78
CA ASN A 341 22.64 11.93 12.43
C ASN A 341 22.27 13.41 12.51
N LEU A 342 21.75 13.98 11.42
CA LEU A 342 21.31 15.38 11.37
C LEU A 342 20.11 15.61 12.28
N VAL A 343 19.12 14.72 12.21
CA VAL A 343 17.89 14.81 13.00
C VAL A 343 18.16 14.69 14.51
N THR A 344 18.98 13.73 14.93
CA THR A 344 19.33 13.53 16.34
C THR A 344 20.32 14.58 16.87
N LYS A 345 21.05 15.27 15.99
CA LYS A 345 21.84 16.45 16.38
C LYS A 345 20.96 17.66 16.64
N GLU A 346 19.88 17.83 15.88
CA GLU A 346 18.90 18.91 16.08
C GLU A 346 18.09 18.70 17.37
N PHE A 347 17.66 17.45 17.61
CA PHE A 347 16.89 17.06 18.79
C PHE A 347 17.63 15.96 19.58
N PRO A 348 18.68 16.33 20.35
CA PRO A 348 19.47 15.38 21.09
C PRO A 348 18.68 14.79 22.26
N GLU A 349 18.92 13.50 22.52
CA GLU A 349 18.44 12.75 23.69
C GLU A 349 16.91 12.75 23.88
N GLN A 350 16.16 12.89 22.78
CA GLN A 350 14.70 12.91 22.78
C GLN A 350 14.15 11.84 21.85
N SER A 351 13.00 11.26 22.21
CA SER A 351 12.26 10.40 21.27
C SER A 351 11.67 11.25 20.16
N LEU A 352 11.73 10.76 18.91
CA LEU A 352 11.35 11.52 17.71
C LEU A 352 10.32 10.76 16.88
N ARG A 353 9.41 11.48 16.23
CA ARG A 353 8.58 10.95 15.14
C ARG A 353 9.13 11.47 13.82
N ILE A 354 9.49 10.57 12.92
CA ILE A 354 10.12 10.88 11.64
C ILE A 354 9.16 10.53 10.51
N HIS A 355 9.08 11.40 9.50
CA HIS A 355 8.43 11.11 8.23
C HIS A 355 9.44 11.27 7.09
N VAL A 356 9.47 10.30 6.19
CA VAL A 356 10.34 10.30 5.00
C VAL A 356 9.46 10.19 3.77
N GLU A 357 9.67 11.08 2.81
CA GLU A 357 8.95 11.06 1.54
C GLU A 357 9.88 11.46 0.40
N THR A 358 10.03 10.57 -0.58
CA THR A 358 10.59 10.92 -1.89
C THR A 358 9.48 11.44 -2.78
N ARG A 359 9.74 12.55 -3.46
CA ARG A 359 8.85 13.14 -4.47
C ARG A 359 9.37 12.82 -5.87
N GLU A 360 8.45 12.65 -6.81
CA GLU A 360 8.78 12.69 -8.24
C GLU A 360 9.21 14.10 -8.63
N GLY A 361 10.02 14.22 -9.68
CA GLY A 361 10.66 15.45 -10.16
C GLY A 361 11.96 15.13 -10.91
N ASP A 362 12.51 16.09 -11.65
CA ASP A 362 13.80 15.93 -12.37
C ASP A 362 14.84 16.98 -11.89
N PRO A 363 15.80 16.62 -11.00
CA PRO A 363 15.95 15.32 -10.35
C PRO A 363 14.98 15.13 -9.17
N PRO A 364 14.70 13.87 -8.78
CA PRO A 364 13.86 13.59 -7.62
C PRO A 364 14.51 14.10 -6.33
N SER A 365 13.67 14.47 -5.37
CA SER A 365 14.11 14.96 -4.06
C SER A 365 13.38 14.24 -2.93
N MET A 366 14.06 14.10 -1.80
CA MET A 366 13.48 13.50 -0.59
C MET A 366 13.36 14.55 0.51
N ARG A 367 12.27 14.47 1.27
CA ARG A 367 12.01 15.28 2.45
C ARG A 367 12.01 14.40 3.68
N ILE A 368 12.71 14.85 4.73
CA ILE A 368 12.84 14.14 6.00
C ILE A 368 12.40 15.09 7.10
N PHE A 369 11.24 14.82 7.67
CA PHE A 369 10.66 15.59 8.77
C PHE A 369 10.94 14.89 10.08
N ALA A 370 11.29 15.64 11.11
CA ALA A 370 11.41 15.11 12.46
C ALA A 370 10.88 16.10 13.49
N ARG A 371 10.20 15.56 14.49
CA ARG A 371 9.72 16.31 15.65
C ARG A 371 9.91 15.49 16.92
N PRO A 372 10.19 16.14 18.07
CA PRO A 372 10.12 15.48 19.36
C PRO A 372 8.73 14.90 19.64
N VAL A 373 8.70 13.79 20.37
CA VAL A 373 7.49 13.15 20.90
C VAL A 373 7.74 12.65 22.31
N THR A 374 6.72 12.73 23.16
CA THR A 374 6.73 12.09 24.47
C THR A 374 6.24 10.64 24.37
N ASN A 375 6.54 9.81 25.36
CA ASN A 375 6.00 8.43 25.38
C ASN A 375 4.47 8.41 25.42
N ASP A 376 3.85 9.38 26.09
CA ASP A 376 2.39 9.52 26.16
C ASP A 376 1.79 9.88 24.78
N GLU A 377 2.46 10.74 24.00
CA GLU A 377 2.06 11.04 22.63
C GLU A 377 2.17 9.81 21.72
N ILE A 378 3.26 9.04 21.84
CA ILE A 378 3.44 7.81 21.06
C ILE A 378 2.31 6.82 21.37
N GLU A 379 1.99 6.64 22.65
CA GLU A 379 0.89 5.77 23.08
C GLU A 379 -0.47 6.33 22.65
N SER A 380 -0.67 7.65 22.62
CA SER A 380 -1.90 8.24 22.08
C SER A 380 -2.07 8.00 20.58
N ILE A 381 -0.99 8.10 19.80
CA ILE A 381 -1.01 7.92 18.34
C ILE A 381 -1.26 6.44 17.98
N GLN A 382 -0.58 5.52 18.68
CA GLN A 382 -0.65 4.09 18.35
C GLN A 382 -1.73 3.33 19.14
N GLY A 383 -2.15 3.84 20.30
CA GLY A 383 -2.95 3.11 21.27
C GLY A 383 -4.39 2.87 20.82
N ALA A 384 -4.96 3.77 20.00
CA ALA A 384 -6.29 3.55 19.43
C ALA A 384 -6.30 2.34 18.47
N GLN A 385 -5.32 2.27 17.55
CA GLN A 385 -5.20 1.13 16.64
C GLN A 385 -4.81 -0.15 17.35
N ARG A 386 -3.96 -0.07 18.38
CA ARG A 386 -3.62 -1.24 19.19
C ARG A 386 -4.86 -1.81 19.90
N ARG A 387 -5.68 -0.96 20.51
CA ARG A 387 -6.95 -1.38 21.14
C ARG A 387 -7.93 -1.96 20.13
N TYR A 388 -8.08 -1.30 18.98
CA TYR A 388 -8.89 -1.82 17.88
C TYR A 388 -8.39 -3.19 17.39
N ALA A 389 -7.08 -3.38 17.30
CA ALA A 389 -6.48 -4.66 16.93
C ALA A 389 -6.77 -5.75 17.94
N GLU A 390 -6.60 -5.47 19.24
CA GLU A 390 -6.88 -6.41 20.33
C GLU A 390 -8.38 -6.74 20.42
N GLU A 391 -9.27 -5.79 20.14
CA GLU A 391 -10.71 -6.01 20.06
C GLU A 391 -11.08 -6.87 18.84
N PHE A 392 -10.55 -6.55 17.67
CA PHE A 392 -10.76 -7.31 16.44
C PHE A 392 -10.28 -8.76 16.55
N GLU A 393 -9.09 -8.98 17.10
CA GLU A 393 -8.55 -10.32 17.36
C GLU A 393 -9.48 -11.09 18.31
N ARG A 394 -9.97 -10.44 19.36
CA ARG A 394 -10.92 -11.04 20.32
C ARG A 394 -12.27 -11.35 19.69
N GLU A 395 -12.81 -10.48 18.84
CA GLU A 395 -14.05 -10.71 18.11
C GLU A 395 -13.94 -11.93 17.19
N ILE A 396 -12.85 -12.03 16.41
CA ILE A 396 -12.59 -13.22 15.59
C ILE A 396 -12.49 -14.47 16.45
N MET A 397 -11.78 -14.40 17.58
CA MET A 397 -11.64 -15.55 18.47
C MET A 397 -12.95 -15.97 19.14
N ASN A 398 -13.83 -15.02 19.45
CA ASN A 398 -15.11 -15.24 20.13
C ASN A 398 -16.29 -15.54 19.18
N ALA A 399 -16.18 -15.23 17.90
CA ALA A 399 -17.19 -15.58 16.89
C ALA A 399 -17.42 -17.10 16.74
N GLY A 400 -16.56 -17.93 17.35
CA GLY A 400 -16.76 -19.38 17.49
C GLY A 400 -17.53 -19.84 18.75
N LEU A 401 -17.84 -18.93 19.69
CA LEU A 401 -18.54 -19.23 20.95
C LEU A 401 -19.86 -18.46 21.02
N GLY A 402 -20.82 -18.85 20.19
CA GLY A 402 -22.16 -18.29 20.24
C GLY A 402 -22.95 -18.52 18.96
N SER A 403 -23.55 -19.70 18.84
CA SER A 403 -24.79 -19.84 18.09
C SER A 403 -25.85 -18.95 18.76
N ARG A 404 -25.96 -17.68 18.34
CA ARG A 404 -27.23 -16.99 18.42
C ARG A 404 -28.01 -17.38 17.18
N GLU A 405 -29.02 -18.20 17.43
CA GLU A 405 -30.12 -18.45 16.52
C GLU A 405 -30.65 -17.11 16.01
N ASP A 406 -30.53 -16.88 14.70
CA ASP A 406 -31.28 -15.83 14.01
C ASP A 406 -32.76 -16.19 14.12
N ALA A 407 -33.45 -15.60 15.09
CA ALA A 407 -34.89 -15.37 14.96
C ALA A 407 -35.05 -14.23 13.96
N GLY A 408 -35.44 -14.58 12.73
CA GLY A 408 -35.63 -13.62 11.64
C GLY A 408 -36.67 -12.55 11.98
N PRO A 409 -36.56 -11.33 11.43
CA PRO A 409 -37.66 -10.41 11.41
C PRO A 409 -38.61 -10.78 10.26
N GLU A 410 -39.86 -11.05 10.64
CA GLU A 410 -41.02 -11.17 9.77
C GLU A 410 -41.15 -9.94 8.85
N ALA A 411 -41.58 -10.22 7.62
CA ALA A 411 -42.03 -9.22 6.67
C ALA A 411 -43.24 -8.45 7.25
N VAL A 412 -43.14 -7.12 7.27
CA VAL A 412 -44.30 -6.24 7.32
C VAL A 412 -44.19 -5.29 6.14
N GLU A 413 -44.97 -5.57 5.10
CA GLU A 413 -45.34 -4.60 4.08
C GLU A 413 -46.11 -3.44 4.74
N GLY A 414 -45.59 -2.23 4.58
CA GLY A 414 -46.23 -0.99 5.02
C GLY A 414 -45.83 0.11 4.05
N ASP A 415 -46.73 0.36 3.10
CA ASP A 415 -46.64 1.37 2.05
C ASP A 415 -46.61 2.79 2.66
N THR A 416 -45.52 3.54 2.43
CA THR A 416 -45.49 5.00 2.64
C THR A 416 -44.53 5.66 1.64
N VAL A 417 -45.15 6.28 0.63
CA VAL A 417 -44.71 7.39 -0.23
C VAL A 417 -43.31 7.96 0.00
N VAL A 418 -42.51 7.86 -1.07
CA VAL A 418 -41.24 8.54 -1.30
C VAL A 418 -41.49 10.06 -1.40
N ALA A 419 -40.81 10.83 -0.56
CA ALA A 419 -40.55 12.25 -0.81
C ALA A 419 -39.08 12.39 -1.22
N GLU A 420 -38.86 12.75 -2.47
CA GLU A 420 -37.56 13.11 -3.03
C GLU A 420 -36.97 14.28 -2.24
N THR A 421 -35.72 14.14 -1.82
CA THR A 421 -34.86 15.28 -1.50
C THR A 421 -33.53 15.06 -2.22
N GLU A 422 -33.42 15.71 -3.37
CA GLU A 422 -32.18 15.96 -4.09
C GLU A 422 -31.32 17.00 -3.36
N ASP A 423 -30.04 17.01 -3.71
CA ASP A 423 -29.04 18.08 -3.51
C ASP A 423 -28.30 18.21 -2.17
N THR A 424 -27.22 17.42 -2.02
CA THR A 424 -25.97 17.86 -1.36
C THR A 424 -24.68 17.39 -2.06
N ALA A 425 -24.76 16.67 -3.19
CA ALA A 425 -23.59 16.03 -3.81
C ALA A 425 -22.67 16.96 -4.63
N SER A 426 -23.06 18.22 -4.90
CA SER A 426 -22.26 19.10 -5.78
C SER A 426 -21.14 19.86 -5.05
N GLN A 427 -21.19 20.02 -3.72
CA GLN A 427 -20.16 20.79 -3.00
C GLN A 427 -18.85 20.03 -2.79
N ASP A 428 -18.91 18.71 -2.60
CA ASP A 428 -17.72 17.89 -2.36
C ASP A 428 -16.93 17.63 -3.65
N VAL A 429 -17.62 17.51 -4.78
CA VAL A 429 -17.00 17.25 -6.10
C VAL A 429 -16.20 18.46 -6.59
N TRP A 430 -16.73 19.67 -6.42
CA TRP A 430 -16.01 20.90 -6.78
C TRP A 430 -14.77 21.15 -5.90
N LYS A 431 -14.82 20.71 -4.65
CA LYS A 431 -13.70 20.82 -3.71
C LYS A 431 -12.55 19.88 -4.09
N ASP A 432 -12.88 18.67 -4.56
CA ASP A 432 -11.92 17.70 -5.09
C ASP A 432 -11.35 18.14 -6.45
N VAL A 433 -12.15 18.77 -7.31
CA VAL A 433 -11.68 19.35 -8.59
C VAL A 433 -10.72 20.51 -8.35
N MET A 434 -11.03 21.44 -7.42
CA MET A 434 -10.12 22.55 -7.09
C MET A 434 -8.81 22.06 -6.46
N LEU A 435 -8.86 20.99 -5.66
CA LEU A 435 -7.67 20.34 -5.09
C LEU A 435 -6.78 19.68 -6.16
N GLU A 436 -7.38 19.11 -7.21
CA GLU A 436 -6.66 18.51 -8.33
C GLU A 436 -6.11 19.58 -9.28
N VAL A 437 -6.87 20.67 -9.51
CA VAL A 437 -6.42 21.85 -10.27
C VAL A 437 -5.29 22.59 -9.55
N GLU A 438 -5.34 22.74 -8.23
CA GLU A 438 -4.20 23.25 -7.44
C GLU A 438 -2.98 22.32 -7.50
N HIS A 439 -3.19 21.00 -7.56
CA HIS A 439 -2.12 20.00 -7.70
C HIS A 439 -1.49 19.99 -9.10
N THR A 440 -2.24 20.30 -10.17
CA THR A 440 -1.70 20.47 -11.52
C THR A 440 -1.06 21.84 -11.73
N LEU A 441 -1.44 22.85 -10.96
CA LEU A 441 -0.83 24.19 -10.97
C LEU A 441 0.54 24.25 -10.27
N GLU A 442 0.94 23.21 -9.52
CA GLU A 442 2.32 23.07 -9.00
C GLU A 442 3.34 22.70 -10.10
N ASP A 443 2.90 22.22 -11.28
CA ASP A 443 3.72 22.03 -12.49
C ASP A 443 3.64 23.30 -13.37
N GLN A 444 4.54 24.26 -13.14
CA GLN A 444 4.46 25.57 -13.77
C GLN A 444 4.63 25.51 -15.31
N GLU A 445 3.77 26.29 -15.98
CA GLU A 445 3.54 26.50 -17.43
C GLU A 445 2.69 25.48 -18.20
N GLN A 446 2.66 24.18 -17.88
CA GLN A 446 1.78 23.24 -18.62
C GLN A 446 0.35 23.17 -18.05
N GLY A 447 0.19 23.37 -16.74
CA GLY A 447 -1.12 23.34 -16.07
C GLY A 447 -2.07 24.46 -16.52
N VAL A 448 -1.57 25.68 -16.74
CA VAL A 448 -2.42 26.83 -17.11
C VAL A 448 -2.91 26.72 -18.56
N THR A 449 -2.07 26.25 -19.50
CA THR A 449 -2.48 26.03 -20.89
C THR A 449 -3.49 24.88 -21.00
N ALA A 450 -3.29 23.79 -20.26
CA ALA A 450 -4.24 22.68 -20.24
C ALA A 450 -5.59 23.07 -19.60
N VAL A 451 -5.58 23.86 -18.52
CA VAL A 451 -6.80 24.40 -17.90
C VAL A 451 -7.49 25.39 -18.84
N ARG A 452 -6.73 26.25 -19.54
CA ARG A 452 -7.25 27.18 -20.55
C ARG A 452 -7.89 26.45 -21.72
N GLU A 453 -7.21 25.45 -22.29
CA GLU A 453 -7.71 24.62 -23.39
C GLU A 453 -8.93 23.79 -22.96
N ALA A 454 -8.97 23.29 -21.72
CA ALA A 454 -10.11 22.54 -21.18
C ALA A 454 -11.34 23.45 -20.96
N ILE A 455 -11.15 24.67 -20.46
CA ILE A 455 -12.22 25.66 -20.30
C ILE A 455 -12.71 26.13 -21.68
N GLU A 456 -11.81 26.39 -22.62
CA GLU A 456 -12.14 26.77 -24.00
C GLU A 456 -12.93 25.66 -24.71
N TYR A 457 -12.47 24.41 -24.62
CA TYR A 457 -13.17 23.25 -25.15
C TYR A 457 -14.56 23.07 -24.52
N ALA A 458 -14.67 23.19 -23.20
CA ALA A 458 -15.95 23.07 -22.51
C ALA A 458 -16.92 24.21 -22.89
N LEU A 459 -16.43 25.44 -23.05
CA LEU A 459 -17.25 26.58 -23.51
C LEU A 459 -17.74 26.42 -24.96
N GLU A 460 -16.91 25.87 -25.85
CA GLU A 460 -17.28 25.58 -27.24
C GLU A 460 -18.33 24.46 -27.34
N HIS A 461 -18.17 23.38 -26.55
CA HIS A 461 -19.00 22.17 -26.65
C HIS A 461 -20.26 22.21 -25.77
N SER A 462 -20.33 23.12 -24.79
CA SER A 462 -21.56 23.42 -24.03
C SER A 462 -22.56 24.28 -24.81
N GLY A 463 -22.16 24.83 -25.96
CA GLY A 463 -22.98 25.71 -26.79
C GLY A 463 -23.08 27.15 -26.26
N LEU A 464 -22.31 27.52 -25.22
CA LEU A 464 -22.28 28.86 -24.63
C LEU A 464 -21.62 29.92 -25.53
N LEU A 465 -20.80 29.51 -26.50
CA LEU A 465 -20.06 30.40 -27.42
C LEU A 465 -20.67 30.54 -28.84
N HIS A 466 -21.78 29.87 -29.16
CA HIS A 466 -22.33 29.76 -30.53
C HIS A 466 -22.81 31.08 -31.18
N SER A 467 -22.68 32.21 -30.49
CA SER A 467 -23.16 33.53 -30.90
C SER A 467 -22.14 34.67 -30.72
N CYS A 468 -20.90 34.37 -30.31
CA CYS A 468 -19.84 35.36 -30.06
C CYS A 468 -18.84 35.42 -31.23
N THR A 469 -18.23 36.59 -31.48
CA THR A 469 -17.14 36.70 -32.45
C THR A 469 -15.81 36.17 -31.87
N SER A 470 -14.89 35.74 -32.73
CA SER A 470 -13.61 35.10 -32.31
C SER A 470 -12.75 35.98 -31.38
N ASP A 471 -12.87 37.31 -31.49
CA ASP A 471 -12.14 38.25 -30.64
C ASP A 471 -12.82 38.46 -29.27
N GLU A 472 -14.15 38.32 -29.19
CA GLU A 472 -14.94 38.44 -27.95
C GLU A 472 -14.82 37.17 -27.09
N ALA A 473 -14.77 35.99 -27.72
CA ALA A 473 -14.58 34.71 -27.03
C ALA A 473 -13.23 34.67 -26.27
N GLY A 474 -12.16 35.21 -26.86
CA GLY A 474 -10.85 35.30 -26.23
C GLY A 474 -10.84 36.23 -25.00
N HIS A 475 -11.53 37.37 -25.08
CA HIS A 475 -11.61 38.30 -23.94
C HIS A 475 -12.37 37.71 -22.75
N HIS A 476 -13.48 37.01 -23.02
CA HIS A 476 -14.25 36.35 -21.96
C HIS A 476 -13.55 35.14 -21.35
N LEU A 477 -12.79 34.39 -22.15
CA LEU A 477 -11.93 33.31 -21.64
C LEU A 477 -10.89 33.87 -20.66
N ASP A 478 -10.25 34.98 -21.02
CA ASP A 478 -9.25 35.63 -20.17
C ASP A 478 -9.90 36.26 -18.90
N GLU A 479 -11.13 36.79 -18.99
CA GLU A 479 -11.89 37.33 -17.84
C GLU A 479 -12.35 36.21 -16.86
N LEU A 480 -12.71 35.03 -17.38
CA LEU A 480 -13.07 33.85 -16.58
C LEU A 480 -11.85 33.23 -15.89
N LEU A 481 -10.71 33.20 -16.60
CA LEU A 481 -9.42 32.83 -16.05
C LEU A 481 -8.97 33.82 -14.97
N GLU A 482 -9.08 35.14 -15.20
CA GLU A 482 -8.77 36.13 -14.17
C GLU A 482 -9.68 36.01 -12.96
N ALA A 483 -10.99 35.76 -13.11
CA ALA A 483 -11.89 35.56 -11.98
C ALA A 483 -11.55 34.30 -11.16
N LEU A 484 -11.11 33.22 -11.83
CA LEU A 484 -10.61 32.00 -11.18
C LEU A 484 -9.27 32.24 -10.45
N LEU A 485 -8.42 33.13 -10.97
CA LEU A 485 -7.11 33.47 -10.38
C LEU A 485 -7.22 34.52 -9.26
N THR A 486 -8.13 35.49 -9.37
CA THR A 486 -8.33 36.58 -8.38
C THR A 486 -9.22 36.16 -7.21
N SER A 487 -10.12 35.19 -7.37
CA SER A 487 -10.89 34.60 -6.25
C SER A 487 -10.03 33.83 -5.23
N GLY A 488 -8.74 33.62 -5.53
CA GLY A 488 -7.74 33.09 -4.60
C GLY A 488 -7.00 34.15 -3.76
N GLY A 489 -7.26 35.45 -3.94
CA GLY A 489 -6.47 36.49 -3.28
C GLY A 489 -7.15 37.85 -3.13
N GLU A 490 -7.86 38.07 -2.02
CA GLU A 490 -7.96 39.42 -1.42
C GLU A 490 -8.07 39.33 0.11
N VAL A 491 -7.14 40.01 0.79
CA VAL A 491 -7.02 40.12 2.25
C VAL A 491 -7.65 41.45 2.69
N VAL A 492 -8.67 41.41 3.56
CA VAL A 492 -9.16 42.60 4.27
C VAL A 492 -8.81 42.50 5.75
N THR A 493 -8.03 43.48 6.21
CA THR A 493 -7.66 43.74 7.60
C THR A 493 -8.87 44.12 8.46
N GLU A 494 -8.88 43.64 9.71
CA GLU A 494 -9.94 43.72 10.73
C GLU A 494 -10.76 45.03 10.81
N GLY A 495 -12.09 44.88 10.89
CA GLY A 495 -13.00 45.91 11.42
C GLY A 495 -14.50 45.70 11.12
N SER A 496 -15.25 45.27 12.14
CA SER A 496 -16.72 45.26 12.29
C SER A 496 -17.52 44.01 11.86
N GLU A 497 -18.54 43.71 12.67
CA GLU A 497 -19.39 42.53 12.67
C GLU A 497 -20.26 42.40 11.39
N GLY A 498 -20.18 41.25 10.71
CA GLY A 498 -21.04 40.88 9.57
C GLY A 498 -20.83 39.41 9.10
N GLN A 499 -21.90 38.75 8.63
CA GLN A 499 -21.93 37.34 8.16
C GLN A 499 -21.05 37.08 6.91
N PRO A 500 -20.69 35.81 6.58
CA PRO A 500 -19.60 35.50 5.64
C PRO A 500 -19.92 35.73 4.16
N GLN A 501 -18.96 36.30 3.41
CA GLN A 501 -19.02 36.67 1.98
C GLN A 501 -18.83 35.51 0.98
N THR A 502 -18.86 34.24 1.39
CA THR A 502 -18.73 33.10 0.46
C THR A 502 -19.90 32.97 -0.53
N SER A 503 -21.04 33.61 -0.25
CA SER A 503 -22.18 33.64 -1.17
C SER A 503 -21.98 34.63 -2.34
N GLU A 504 -21.19 35.68 -2.15
CA GLU A 504 -20.99 36.75 -3.14
C GLU A 504 -20.06 36.32 -4.31
N VAL A 505 -19.09 35.45 -4.05
CA VAL A 505 -18.14 34.95 -5.08
C VAL A 505 -18.82 33.97 -6.03
N ARG A 506 -19.67 33.08 -5.51
CA ARG A 506 -20.49 32.17 -6.35
C ARG A 506 -21.54 32.93 -7.16
N SER A 507 -22.05 34.06 -6.67
CA SER A 507 -22.93 34.92 -7.46
C SER A 507 -22.19 35.64 -8.56
N SER A 508 -20.94 36.09 -8.35
CA SER A 508 -20.12 36.77 -9.36
C SER A 508 -19.80 35.88 -10.57
N LEU A 509 -19.36 34.63 -10.33
CA LEU A 509 -19.05 33.68 -11.42
C LEU A 509 -20.32 33.26 -12.18
N LYS A 510 -21.42 33.06 -11.45
CA LYS A 510 -22.74 32.74 -12.02
C LYS A 510 -23.32 33.92 -12.81
N GLU A 511 -23.09 35.16 -12.37
CA GLU A 511 -23.45 36.38 -13.10
C GLU A 511 -22.63 36.58 -14.39
N LEU A 512 -21.33 36.23 -14.37
CA LEU A 512 -20.47 36.27 -15.56
C LEU A 512 -20.92 35.24 -16.62
N LEU A 513 -21.23 34.02 -16.19
CA LEU A 513 -21.79 32.98 -17.07
C LEU A 513 -23.20 33.33 -17.58
N LEU A 514 -24.04 33.97 -16.75
CA LEU A 514 -25.36 34.48 -17.18
C LEU A 514 -25.25 35.65 -18.17
N LYS A 515 -24.22 36.51 -18.06
CA LYS A 515 -23.95 37.58 -19.04
C LYS A 515 -23.53 37.01 -20.40
N LEU A 516 -22.70 35.96 -20.40
CA LEU A 516 -22.31 35.22 -21.61
C LEU A 516 -23.51 34.59 -22.32
N ALA A 517 -24.42 33.96 -21.55
CA ALA A 517 -25.66 33.41 -22.09
C ALA A 517 -26.62 34.49 -22.64
N ALA A 518 -26.68 35.66 -22.00
CA ALA A 518 -27.57 36.76 -22.39
C ALA A 518 -27.10 37.53 -23.65
N GLN A 519 -25.79 37.66 -23.88
CA GLN A 519 -25.25 38.39 -25.04
C GLN A 519 -25.41 37.62 -26.37
N GLY A 520 -25.60 36.31 -26.31
CA GLY A 520 -25.88 35.49 -27.49
C GLY A 520 -27.23 35.73 -28.17
N LYS A 521 -28.16 36.42 -27.51
CA LYS A 521 -29.51 36.71 -28.02
C LYS A 521 -29.61 38.04 -28.78
N ALA A 522 -28.54 38.82 -28.91
CA ALA A 522 -28.60 40.17 -29.47
C ALA A 522 -28.75 40.25 -31.01
N VAL A 523 -28.71 39.13 -31.76
CA VAL A 523 -28.81 39.16 -33.25
C VAL A 523 -30.17 38.70 -33.80
N SER A 524 -31.12 38.21 -33.00
CA SER A 524 -32.48 37.89 -33.46
C SER A 524 -33.53 38.66 -32.68
N SER A 525 -33.57 39.98 -32.86
CA SER A 525 -34.71 40.76 -32.42
C SER A 525 -35.91 40.49 -33.34
N ILE A 526 -37.03 40.02 -32.79
CA ILE A 526 -38.37 40.65 -32.85
C ILE A 526 -39.46 39.62 -32.50
N ARG A 527 -40.16 39.92 -31.39
CA ARG A 527 -41.45 39.39 -30.89
C ARG A 527 -41.50 37.91 -30.51
N GLN A 528 -41.57 37.65 -29.20
CA GLN A 528 -42.45 36.61 -28.64
C GLN A 528 -42.67 36.78 -27.13
N THR A 529 -43.75 36.14 -26.68
CA THR A 529 -44.57 36.38 -25.49
C THR A 529 -44.01 35.71 -24.21
N GLU A 530 -44.50 36.13 -23.03
CA GLU A 530 -44.07 35.72 -21.67
C GLU A 530 -43.92 34.19 -21.41
N GLN A 531 -44.49 33.31 -22.25
CA GLN A 531 -44.28 31.85 -22.16
C GLN A 531 -42.91 31.36 -22.66
N GLN A 532 -42.17 32.14 -23.45
CA GLN A 532 -40.82 31.76 -23.91
C GLN A 532 -39.72 32.06 -22.89
N ILE A 533 -39.99 32.89 -21.87
CA ILE A 533 -39.01 33.25 -20.84
C ILE A 533 -38.76 32.07 -19.88
N GLU A 534 -39.76 31.22 -19.62
CA GLU A 534 -39.60 30.00 -18.81
C GLU A 534 -38.82 28.89 -19.55
N ASP A 535 -39.02 28.76 -20.87
CA ASP A 535 -38.30 27.78 -21.71
C ASP A 535 -36.83 28.20 -21.95
N ASP A 536 -36.52 29.50 -22.00
CA ASP A 536 -35.15 30.00 -22.16
C ASP A 536 -34.28 29.87 -20.89
N VAL A 537 -34.88 30.05 -19.70
CA VAL A 537 -34.19 29.87 -18.41
C VAL A 537 -33.86 28.39 -18.15
N THR A 538 -34.66 27.48 -18.69
CA THR A 538 -34.39 26.03 -18.61
C THR A 538 -33.28 25.60 -19.56
N ASP A 539 -33.22 26.14 -20.80
CA ASP A 539 -32.15 25.86 -21.77
C ASP A 539 -30.75 26.33 -21.29
N ASP A 540 -30.65 27.53 -20.71
CA ASP A 540 -29.37 28.04 -20.19
C ASP A 540 -28.89 27.25 -18.95
N SER A 541 -29.82 26.74 -18.13
CA SER A 541 -29.49 25.83 -17.02
C SER A 541 -28.96 24.48 -17.49
N ILE A 542 -29.43 24.01 -18.65
CA ILE A 542 -28.98 22.75 -19.28
C ILE A 542 -27.59 22.93 -19.88
N LYS A 543 -27.32 24.05 -20.56
CA LYS A 543 -25.98 24.37 -21.08
C LYS A 543 -24.94 24.51 -19.98
N LEU A 544 -25.31 25.11 -18.84
CA LEU A 544 -24.46 25.17 -17.64
C LEU A 544 -24.18 23.78 -17.06
N ARG A 545 -25.19 22.92 -16.92
CA ARG A 545 -24.98 21.53 -16.47
C ARG A 545 -24.13 20.72 -17.44
N ASN A 546 -24.28 20.95 -18.75
CA ASN A 546 -23.44 20.32 -19.78
C ASN A 546 -21.99 20.83 -19.70
N PHE A 547 -21.78 22.12 -19.48
CA PHE A 547 -20.45 22.70 -19.25
C PHE A 547 -19.75 22.06 -18.03
N GLU A 548 -20.46 21.93 -16.90
CA GLU A 548 -19.94 21.27 -15.69
C GLU A 548 -19.63 19.78 -15.92
N THR A 549 -20.44 19.10 -16.74
CA THR A 549 -20.26 17.68 -17.07
C THR A 549 -19.05 17.48 -17.98
N ILE A 550 -18.87 18.33 -19.00
CA ILE A 550 -17.75 18.24 -19.95
C ILE A 550 -16.42 18.59 -19.26
N LEU A 551 -16.39 19.59 -18.39
CA LEU A 551 -15.22 19.90 -17.56
C LEU A 551 -14.85 18.72 -16.65
N SER A 552 -15.84 18.03 -16.11
CA SER A 552 -15.62 16.83 -15.30
C SER A 552 -14.98 15.72 -16.15
N GLU A 553 -15.50 15.43 -17.35
CA GLU A 553 -14.95 14.40 -18.25
C GLU A 553 -13.54 14.74 -18.78
N LEU A 554 -13.24 16.01 -19.05
CA LEU A 554 -11.90 16.46 -19.44
C LEU A 554 -10.87 16.31 -18.31
N ALA A 555 -11.27 16.62 -17.08
CA ALA A 555 -10.44 16.38 -15.90
C ALA A 555 -10.19 14.88 -15.68
N GLU A 556 -11.09 14.00 -16.16
CA GLU A 556 -10.89 12.54 -16.11
C GLU A 556 -9.97 12.03 -17.22
N THR A 557 -9.97 12.64 -18.40
CA THR A 557 -9.09 12.25 -19.52
C THR A 557 -7.66 12.77 -19.37
N ALA A 558 -7.48 13.93 -18.73
CA ALA A 558 -6.16 14.40 -18.31
C ALA A 558 -5.47 13.47 -17.29
N ARG A 559 -6.22 12.58 -16.60
CA ARG A 559 -5.66 11.53 -15.73
C ARG A 559 -4.85 10.47 -16.50
N ASP A 560 -5.06 10.32 -17.81
CA ASP A 560 -4.53 9.19 -18.59
C ASP A 560 -3.36 9.54 -19.54
N SER A 561 -3.00 10.80 -19.72
CA SER A 561 -1.92 11.18 -20.65
C SER A 561 -1.06 12.34 -20.14
N GLY A 562 0.04 12.01 -19.44
CA GLY A 562 1.08 12.97 -19.03
C GLY A 562 2.47 12.50 -19.44
N ASN A 563 2.97 13.02 -20.56
CA ASN A 563 4.36 12.90 -21.01
C ASN A 563 4.70 14.17 -21.82
N LEU A 564 5.59 15.04 -21.32
CA LEU A 564 6.72 15.70 -22.02
C LEU A 564 7.18 17.01 -21.32
N ALA A 565 8.37 16.95 -20.72
CA ALA A 565 9.50 17.89 -20.60
C ALA A 565 9.33 19.43 -20.35
N GLU A 566 10.15 19.91 -19.38
CA GLU A 566 10.37 21.29 -18.88
C GLU A 566 11.12 22.27 -19.83
N PRO A 567 11.30 23.58 -19.46
CA PRO A 567 12.45 23.99 -18.62
C PRO A 567 12.33 25.23 -17.67
N SER A 568 13.01 25.15 -16.51
CA SER A 568 13.92 26.11 -15.82
C SER A 568 13.49 27.44 -15.13
N TYR A 569 13.75 27.48 -13.80
CA TYR A 569 14.18 28.54 -12.84
C TYR A 569 13.70 30.02 -12.94
N GLU A 570 12.96 30.52 -11.93
CA GLU A 570 13.39 31.44 -10.83
C GLU A 570 12.19 31.93 -9.96
N GLN A 571 12.50 32.27 -8.70
CA GLN A 571 11.73 32.89 -7.58
C GLN A 571 10.37 33.57 -7.86
N ASP A 572 9.35 33.34 -7.01
CA ASP A 572 8.83 34.34 -6.05
C ASP A 572 7.84 33.73 -5.02
N ASP A 573 7.70 34.45 -3.93
CA ASP A 573 6.92 34.29 -2.69
C ASP A 573 5.39 34.23 -2.89
N GLY A 574 4.70 33.54 -1.99
CA GLY A 574 3.24 33.41 -2.05
C GLY A 574 2.68 32.37 -1.07
N THR A 575 2.46 32.78 0.17
CA THR A 575 1.76 32.02 1.21
C THR A 575 0.29 31.78 0.84
N LEU A 576 -0.15 30.52 0.77
CA LEU A 576 -1.58 30.14 0.67
C LEU A 576 -1.95 29.14 1.78
N GLU A 577 -2.90 29.54 2.61
CA GLU A 577 -3.50 28.70 3.66
C GLU A 577 -4.67 27.87 3.08
N MET A 578 -4.53 26.55 3.07
CA MET A 578 -5.64 25.62 2.81
C MET A 578 -6.37 25.25 4.10
N SER A 579 -7.70 25.31 4.08
CA SER A 579 -8.56 24.87 5.18
C SER A 579 -8.60 23.34 5.32
N PRO A 580 -8.63 22.77 6.55
CA PRO A 580 -8.24 21.39 6.80
C PRO A 580 -9.45 20.45 6.88
N THR A 581 -9.38 19.31 6.18
CA THR A 581 -9.71 18.04 6.86
C THR A 581 -8.90 18.04 8.16
N GLU A 582 -9.47 17.78 9.33
CA GLU A 582 -8.83 17.90 10.66
C GLU A 582 -7.49 17.12 10.78
N ILE A 583 -6.44 17.61 10.14
CA ILE A 583 -5.08 17.15 10.27
C ILE A 583 -4.54 17.92 11.47
N PRO A 584 -4.12 17.24 12.55
CA PRO A 584 -3.64 17.91 13.75
C PRO A 584 -2.53 18.91 13.39
N GLN A 585 -2.79 20.19 13.62
CA GLN A 585 -1.79 21.23 13.40
C GLN A 585 -0.74 21.11 14.50
N TYR A 586 0.44 20.61 14.13
CA TYR A 586 1.55 20.47 15.06
C TYR A 586 2.28 21.81 15.21
N ASN A 587 2.11 22.44 16.37
CA ASN A 587 2.72 23.73 16.70
C ASN A 587 4.05 23.62 17.47
N GLY A 588 4.53 22.40 17.72
CA GLY A 588 5.79 22.18 18.43
C GLY A 588 7.05 22.36 17.56
N PRO A 589 8.23 22.04 18.10
CA PRO A 589 9.49 22.04 17.36
C PRO A 589 9.48 21.02 16.22
N LEU A 590 9.83 21.47 15.01
CA LEU A 590 9.87 20.67 13.79
C LEU A 590 11.15 21.01 13.02
N CYS A 591 11.83 20.01 12.49
CA CYS A 591 12.86 20.22 11.47
C CYS A 591 12.51 19.46 10.20
N CYS A 592 12.89 20.01 9.05
CA CYS A 592 12.82 19.34 7.77
C CYS A 592 14.15 19.48 7.04
N PHE A 593 14.68 18.37 6.55
CA PHE A 593 15.83 18.32 5.65
C PHE A 593 15.37 17.87 4.26
N ALA A 594 15.76 18.62 3.25
CA ALA A 594 15.68 18.18 1.86
C ALA A 594 16.98 17.46 1.48
N LEU A 595 16.87 16.24 0.99
CA LEU A 595 17.96 15.44 0.47
C LEU A 595 17.90 15.42 -1.06
N THR A 596 18.98 15.85 -1.69
CA THR A 596 19.19 15.73 -3.14
C THR A 596 20.37 14.80 -3.41
N VAL A 597 20.27 14.00 -4.46
CA VAL A 597 21.33 13.07 -4.89
C VAL A 597 21.67 13.28 -6.36
N LYS A 598 22.94 13.05 -6.69
CA LYS A 598 23.45 12.98 -8.06
C LYS A 598 24.20 11.67 -8.24
N ASN A 599 23.63 10.80 -9.06
CA ASN A 599 24.28 9.55 -9.47
C ASN A 599 25.36 9.85 -10.51
N LYS A 600 26.52 9.22 -10.38
CA LYS A 600 27.62 9.36 -11.34
C LYS A 600 28.28 8.01 -11.63
N ASP A 601 28.51 7.73 -12.91
CA ASP A 601 29.43 6.68 -13.38
C ASP A 601 30.75 7.32 -13.81
N GLN A 602 31.87 6.92 -13.22
CA GLN A 602 33.20 7.45 -13.54
C GLN A 602 33.28 8.99 -13.58
N ARG A 603 32.50 9.68 -12.73
CA ARG A 603 32.31 11.15 -12.60
C ARG A 603 31.31 11.79 -13.58
N ILE A 604 30.80 11.05 -14.55
CA ILE A 604 29.77 11.51 -15.48
C ILE A 604 28.40 11.36 -14.80
N PRO A 605 27.58 12.42 -14.70
CA PRO A 605 26.22 12.31 -14.20
C PRO A 605 25.39 11.31 -15.02
N ILE A 606 24.68 10.44 -14.32
CA ILE A 606 23.72 9.49 -14.88
C ILE A 606 22.40 9.65 -14.12
N GLU A 607 21.28 9.28 -14.74
CA GLU A 607 19.97 9.29 -14.06
C GLU A 607 19.97 8.31 -12.88
N ARG A 608 20.41 7.08 -13.15
CA ARG A 608 20.47 5.95 -12.21
C ARG A 608 21.50 4.93 -12.70
N PRO A 609 22.05 4.09 -11.82
CA PRO A 609 22.84 2.95 -12.23
C PRO A 609 22.00 1.89 -12.95
N THR A 610 22.62 1.19 -13.90
CA THR A 610 21.98 0.10 -14.67
C THR A 610 22.56 -1.27 -14.33
N GLY A 611 23.66 -1.33 -13.57
CA GLY A 611 24.25 -2.58 -13.10
C GLY A 611 25.18 -3.24 -14.11
N HIS A 612 25.75 -2.47 -15.04
CA HIS A 612 26.81 -2.97 -15.92
C HIS A 612 28.10 -3.21 -15.12
N ALA A 613 28.83 -4.28 -15.44
CA ALA A 613 30.01 -4.69 -14.67
C ALA A 613 31.15 -3.65 -14.65
N ASP A 614 31.25 -2.82 -15.69
CA ASP A 614 32.27 -1.77 -15.81
C ASP A 614 31.86 -0.43 -15.15
N GLU A 615 30.61 -0.35 -14.67
CA GLU A 615 30.04 0.83 -14.03
C GLU A 615 30.70 1.08 -12.67
N LYS A 616 31.26 2.28 -12.47
CA LYS A 616 31.82 2.73 -11.20
C LYS A 616 30.92 3.78 -10.59
N TRP A 617 29.83 3.27 -10.02
CA TRP A 617 28.80 4.11 -9.43
C TRP A 617 29.29 4.85 -8.19
N SER A 618 29.04 6.15 -8.16
CA SER A 618 29.28 7.00 -7.00
C SER A 618 28.14 7.99 -6.83
N ILE A 619 27.89 8.37 -5.59
CA ILE A 619 26.78 9.25 -5.21
C ILE A 619 27.34 10.52 -4.60
N GLU A 620 26.92 11.67 -5.12
CA GLU A 620 27.03 12.97 -4.47
C GLU A 620 25.68 13.33 -3.86
N TYR A 621 25.66 13.80 -2.63
CA TYR A 621 24.43 14.14 -1.92
C TYR A 621 24.63 15.40 -1.08
N ALA A 622 23.52 16.11 -0.85
CA ALA A 622 23.46 17.28 0.02
C ALA A 622 22.17 17.25 0.86
N PHE A 623 22.28 17.71 2.10
CA PHE A 623 21.15 17.90 3.00
C PHE A 623 20.98 19.39 3.27
N ASP A 624 19.84 19.94 2.87
CA ASP A 624 19.50 21.34 3.06
C ASP A 624 18.40 21.45 4.11
N LYS A 625 18.67 22.17 5.21
CA LYS A 625 17.65 22.43 6.24
C LYS A 625 16.69 23.49 5.73
N LEU A 626 15.39 23.17 5.70
CA LEU A 626 14.36 24.11 5.28
C LEU A 626 14.02 25.10 6.41
N SER A 627 13.51 26.27 6.02
CA SER A 627 12.96 27.24 6.98
C SER A 627 11.73 26.68 7.69
N ASP A 628 11.47 27.12 8.93
CA ASP A 628 10.38 26.60 9.77
C ASP A 628 9.01 26.73 9.08
N GLY A 629 8.70 27.88 8.47
CA GLY A 629 7.45 28.10 7.75
C GLY A 629 7.23 27.11 6.61
N ARG A 630 8.25 26.92 5.75
CA ARG A 630 8.20 25.95 4.64
C ARG A 630 8.13 24.52 5.17
N ALA A 631 8.87 24.19 6.22
CA ALA A 631 8.85 22.88 6.85
C ALA A 631 7.45 22.52 7.38
N ARG A 632 6.77 23.45 8.06
CA ARG A 632 5.42 23.23 8.60
C ARG A 632 4.38 23.02 7.51
N MET A 633 4.40 23.86 6.47
CA MET A 633 3.51 23.72 5.32
C MET A 633 3.69 22.34 4.67
N LEU A 634 4.93 21.99 4.28
CA LEU A 634 5.21 20.70 3.64
C LEU A 634 4.91 19.50 4.55
N TYR A 635 5.09 19.63 5.86
CA TYR A 635 4.75 18.60 6.82
C TYR A 635 3.23 18.35 6.87
N LYS A 636 2.41 19.41 6.86
CA LYS A 636 0.94 19.29 6.77
C LYS A 636 0.53 18.53 5.50
N HIS A 637 1.10 18.86 4.34
CA HIS A 637 0.82 18.15 3.09
C HIS A 637 1.28 16.68 3.14
N THR A 638 2.41 16.40 3.78
CA THR A 638 2.93 15.03 3.94
C THR A 638 1.98 14.19 4.79
N LEU A 639 1.50 14.74 5.91
CA LEU A 639 0.48 14.10 6.74
C LEU A 639 -0.84 13.91 5.99
N ALA A 640 -1.29 14.91 5.22
CA ALA A 640 -2.49 14.83 4.40
C ALA A 640 -2.41 13.68 3.38
N ARG A 641 -1.29 13.59 2.64
CA ARG A 641 -1.05 12.51 1.68
C ARG A 641 -1.02 11.15 2.35
N ARG A 642 -0.30 11.02 3.47
CA ARG A 642 -0.26 9.77 4.24
C ARG A 642 -1.67 9.38 4.68
N ALA A 643 -2.44 10.30 5.28
CA ALA A 643 -3.81 10.05 5.68
C ALA A 643 -4.70 9.66 4.48
N LYS A 644 -4.61 10.35 3.33
CA LYS A 644 -5.38 10.04 2.12
C LYS A 644 -5.15 8.61 1.64
N GLU A 645 -3.90 8.15 1.60
CA GLU A 645 -3.58 6.81 1.08
C GLU A 645 -3.94 5.68 2.06
N PHE A 646 -3.87 5.91 3.38
CA PHE A 646 -4.13 4.87 4.38
C PHE A 646 -5.53 4.91 5.00
N GLN A 647 -6.14 6.09 5.11
CA GLN A 647 -7.48 6.31 5.67
C GLN A 647 -8.56 6.46 4.59
N ALA A 648 -8.26 6.17 3.32
CA ALA A 648 -9.30 6.08 2.31
C ALA A 648 -10.37 5.10 2.80
N LYS A 649 -11.43 5.64 3.44
CA LYS A 649 -12.67 4.93 3.70
C LYS A 649 -13.09 4.35 2.35
N PRO A 650 -13.77 3.20 2.31
CA PRO A 650 -14.37 2.75 1.08
C PRO A 650 -15.44 3.79 0.69
N THR A 651 -15.01 4.85 0.02
CA THR A 651 -15.87 5.84 -0.61
C THR A 651 -16.72 5.09 -1.63
N GLU A 652 -17.85 5.65 -2.02
CA GLU A 652 -18.57 5.11 -3.19
C GLU A 652 -17.63 4.98 -4.40
N LEU A 653 -16.58 5.82 -4.47
CA LEU A 653 -15.48 5.72 -5.42
C LEU A 653 -14.63 4.44 -5.27
N ALA A 654 -14.30 4.00 -4.06
CA ALA A 654 -13.58 2.74 -3.83
C ALA A 654 -14.44 1.51 -4.17
N LYS A 655 -15.75 1.56 -3.90
CA LYS A 655 -16.70 0.52 -4.34
C LYS A 655 -16.85 0.51 -5.87
N LYS A 656 -16.90 1.68 -6.51
CA LYS A 656 -16.88 1.82 -7.97
C LYS A 656 -15.56 1.36 -8.58
N SER A 657 -14.42 1.67 -7.98
CA SER A 657 -13.09 1.20 -8.40
C SER A 657 -12.94 -0.31 -8.22
N TRP A 658 -13.48 -0.88 -7.15
CA TRP A 658 -13.59 -2.32 -6.97
C TRP A 658 -14.45 -2.97 -8.05
N TYR A 659 -15.65 -2.44 -8.29
CA TYR A 659 -16.52 -2.93 -9.36
C TYR A 659 -15.88 -2.80 -10.74
N ALA A 660 -15.22 -1.67 -11.02
CA ALA A 660 -14.53 -1.39 -12.28
C ALA A 660 -13.31 -2.30 -12.49
N MET A 661 -12.52 -2.55 -11.45
CA MET A 661 -11.38 -3.49 -11.47
C MET A 661 -11.82 -4.87 -11.96
N TRP A 662 -12.98 -5.34 -11.51
CA TRP A 662 -13.54 -6.61 -11.95
C TRP A 662 -14.43 -6.49 -13.18
N SER A 663 -14.71 -5.28 -13.66
CA SER A 663 -15.77 -4.99 -14.63
C SER A 663 -17.11 -5.66 -14.28
N GLY A 664 -17.41 -5.80 -12.97
CA GLY A 664 -18.57 -6.52 -12.45
C GLY A 664 -18.47 -8.05 -12.39
N LEU A 665 -17.36 -8.65 -12.86
CA LEU A 665 -17.21 -10.11 -13.01
C LEU A 665 -16.83 -10.87 -11.73
N LEU A 666 -16.58 -10.19 -10.60
CA LEU A 666 -16.17 -10.87 -9.35
C LEU A 666 -17.21 -11.90 -8.88
N SER A 667 -18.50 -11.59 -8.99
CA SER A 667 -19.55 -12.55 -8.63
C SER A 667 -19.48 -13.81 -9.48
N GLU A 668 -19.18 -13.66 -10.78
CA GLU A 668 -19.03 -14.79 -11.69
C GLU A 668 -17.80 -15.64 -11.33
N TYR A 669 -16.66 -15.01 -11.02
CA TYR A 669 -15.46 -15.71 -10.59
C TYR A 669 -15.68 -16.47 -9.28
N ASN A 670 -16.36 -15.86 -8.31
CA ASN A 670 -16.72 -16.54 -7.07
C ASN A 670 -17.65 -17.73 -7.31
N ASP A 671 -18.66 -17.58 -8.18
CA ASP A 671 -19.58 -18.67 -8.51
C ASP A 671 -18.84 -19.82 -9.20
N LYS A 672 -17.92 -19.51 -10.11
CA LYS A 672 -17.03 -20.47 -10.77
C LYS A 672 -16.15 -21.20 -9.75
N GLY A 673 -15.52 -20.47 -8.84
CA GLY A 673 -14.69 -21.05 -7.77
C GLY A 673 -15.49 -21.94 -6.82
N ARG A 674 -16.67 -21.49 -6.36
CA ARG A 674 -17.58 -22.34 -5.55
C ARG A 674 -17.96 -23.63 -6.26
N LYS A 675 -18.47 -23.52 -7.49
CA LYS A 675 -18.90 -24.69 -8.28
C LYS A 675 -17.74 -25.65 -8.50
N TYR A 676 -16.55 -25.13 -8.82
CA TYR A 676 -15.36 -25.94 -9.00
C TYR A 676 -14.98 -26.67 -7.70
N ARG A 677 -14.94 -25.97 -6.56
CA ARG A 677 -14.66 -26.56 -5.25
C ARG A 677 -15.66 -27.66 -4.88
N ASP A 678 -16.95 -27.42 -5.08
CA ASP A 678 -18.00 -28.40 -4.77
C ASP A 678 -17.86 -29.66 -5.63
N LEU A 679 -17.57 -29.48 -6.93
CA LEU A 679 -17.31 -30.58 -7.85
C LEU A 679 -16.06 -31.38 -7.46
N GLU A 680 -14.96 -30.71 -7.13
CA GLU A 680 -13.72 -31.37 -6.74
C GLU A 680 -13.87 -32.12 -5.40
N THR A 681 -14.62 -31.56 -4.45
CA THR A 681 -14.92 -32.21 -3.16
C THR A 681 -15.78 -33.46 -3.37
N ALA A 682 -16.88 -33.34 -4.12
CA ALA A 682 -17.77 -34.46 -4.41
C ALA A 682 -17.06 -35.57 -5.21
N ARG A 683 -16.09 -35.20 -6.05
CA ARG A 683 -15.25 -36.15 -6.78
C ARG A 683 -14.23 -36.81 -5.86
N GLY A 684 -13.54 -36.05 -5.02
CA GLY A 684 -12.55 -36.56 -4.07
C GLY A 684 -13.14 -37.59 -3.11
N GLN A 685 -14.38 -37.38 -2.65
CA GLN A 685 -15.10 -38.35 -1.82
C GLN A 685 -15.44 -39.68 -2.53
N LYS A 686 -15.40 -39.73 -3.87
CA LYS A 686 -15.78 -40.92 -4.67
C LYS A 686 -14.59 -41.66 -5.26
N HIS A 687 -13.40 -41.07 -5.21
CA HIS A 687 -12.22 -41.58 -5.90
C HIS A 687 -11.02 -41.55 -4.97
N PRO A 688 -10.07 -42.48 -5.13
CA PRO A 688 -8.86 -42.47 -4.31
C PRO A 688 -8.02 -41.20 -4.57
N VAL A 689 -7.35 -40.73 -3.52
CA VAL A 689 -6.46 -39.59 -3.55
C VAL A 689 -5.06 -40.02 -3.96
N HIS A 690 -4.52 -39.40 -5.00
CA HIS A 690 -3.17 -39.68 -5.48
C HIS A 690 -2.23 -38.54 -5.08
N VAL A 691 -1.05 -38.89 -4.56
CA VAL A 691 -0.01 -37.94 -4.15
C VAL A 691 1.29 -38.28 -4.87
N TYR A 692 1.95 -37.27 -5.42
CA TYR A 692 3.17 -37.44 -6.20
C TYR A 692 4.30 -38.01 -5.34
N GLY A 693 4.85 -39.14 -5.76
CA GLY A 693 5.87 -39.89 -5.02
C GLY A 693 5.32 -40.93 -4.04
N ILE A 694 4.00 -41.10 -3.95
CA ILE A 694 3.35 -42.19 -3.20
C ILE A 694 2.64 -43.11 -4.20
N ASP A 695 3.12 -44.35 -4.33
CA ASP A 695 2.59 -45.31 -5.30
C ASP A 695 1.20 -45.84 -4.92
N THR A 696 0.92 -45.92 -3.62
CA THR A 696 -0.36 -46.43 -3.12
C THR A 696 -1.36 -45.28 -3.00
N PRO A 697 -2.55 -45.38 -3.63
CA PRO A 697 -3.57 -44.36 -3.48
C PRO A 697 -4.08 -44.30 -2.02
N LEU A 698 -4.38 -43.09 -1.56
CA LEU A 698 -4.88 -42.83 -0.21
C LEU A 698 -6.41 -42.69 -0.21
N ASP A 699 -7.03 -42.96 0.93
CA ASP A 699 -8.45 -42.72 1.13
C ASP A 699 -8.72 -41.24 1.43
N TRP A 700 -9.83 -40.70 0.90
CA TRP A 700 -10.18 -39.29 1.08
C TRP A 700 -10.32 -38.89 2.55
N GLU A 701 -10.99 -39.72 3.37
CA GLU A 701 -11.20 -39.42 4.80
C GLU A 701 -9.87 -39.40 5.53
N SER A 702 -8.98 -40.35 5.25
CA SER A 702 -7.66 -40.43 5.89
C SER A 702 -6.76 -39.20 5.66
N VAL A 703 -7.01 -38.48 4.56
CA VAL A 703 -6.19 -37.36 4.12
C VAL A 703 -6.82 -36.02 4.50
N MET A 704 -8.13 -35.88 4.29
CA MET A 704 -8.86 -34.60 4.44
C MET A 704 -9.47 -34.40 5.83
N GLU A 705 -9.68 -35.48 6.59
CA GLU A 705 -9.96 -35.43 8.00
C GLU A 705 -8.64 -35.74 8.73
N GLY A 706 -8.34 -35.06 9.83
CA GLY A 706 -7.23 -35.47 10.71
C GLY A 706 -7.42 -36.95 11.15
N PRO A 707 -6.41 -37.59 11.77
CA PRO A 707 -6.55 -38.99 12.16
C PRO A 707 -7.88 -39.18 12.88
N ALA A 708 -8.71 -40.08 12.34
CA ALA A 708 -9.93 -40.52 12.97
C ALA A 708 -9.55 -41.11 14.32
N GLU A 709 -9.61 -40.31 15.39
CA GLU A 709 -9.83 -40.91 16.70
C GLU A 709 -11.20 -41.57 16.62
N GLU A 710 -11.19 -42.89 16.83
CA GLU A 710 -12.36 -43.75 16.81
C GLU A 710 -13.59 -43.03 17.39
N PRO A 711 -14.77 -43.09 16.75
CA PRO A 711 -15.98 -42.62 17.41
C PRO A 711 -16.14 -43.45 18.69
N TYR A 712 -16.11 -42.75 19.83
CA TYR A 712 -16.37 -43.28 21.16
C TYR A 712 -17.36 -44.45 21.09
N ARG A 713 -16.88 -45.66 21.42
CA ARG A 713 -17.77 -46.75 21.85
C ARG A 713 -18.50 -46.24 23.10
N LEU A 714 -19.70 -45.71 22.90
CA LEU A 714 -20.65 -45.53 23.98
C LEU A 714 -20.85 -46.88 24.63
N TRP A 715 -20.56 -46.92 25.93
CA TRP A 715 -20.72 -48.07 26.79
C TRP A 715 -22.14 -48.64 26.67
N ASN A 716 -22.22 -49.97 26.58
CA ASN A 716 -23.45 -50.70 26.83
C ASN A 716 -24.02 -50.30 28.20
N GLY A 717 -25.27 -49.85 28.18
CA GLY A 717 -26.19 -49.84 29.31
C GLY A 717 -27.53 -50.38 28.84
#